data_AF-A0A2A2KQQ9-F1
#
_entry.id   AF-A0A2A2KQQ9-F1
#
_cell.length_a   1.000
_cell.length_b   1.000
_cell.length_c   1.000
_cell.angle_alpha   90.00
_cell.angle_beta   90.00
_cell.angle_gamma   90.00
#
_symmetry.space_group_name_H-M   'P 1'
#
loop_
_entity.id
_entity.type
_entity.pdbx_description
1 polymer ?
#
loop_
_entity_poly.entity_id
_entity_poly.type
_entity_poly.pdbx_seq_one_letter_code
_entity_poly.pdbx_strand_id
1 'polypeptide(L)'
;MSLFKINEYFSTNLVGASCIHCVNLIGKRDQLIVGGENGFLTVFDPGEKEKEQDATIVQQETGRPVIEIQSGEFLPGTGMILAILSSSTLSYYKLIYDEQDPSRTRLNELFVHSLQEGAYNMCLVQTPNHATQILVQSVGSDQVVFSRSSLPSLHPGPLCYCLPSSSLITVNGGFINSVKFSLLASGSNTGKKITFDWTMNLGDNAISLATQDMPPVQPSIIVLCRRTMYCFTSGGIIRWQVRFECIATALCVYRVPETDNATIRSVVATNINTLLIYADSKLIWNCQTQEPPVQLLVSSYRFSKNSIFLIPKIQVPADNRFVDFKAKITEMREMEAKVKDTSNVEIKSSPFNFDVKLGELERSSIDYSSKGDAPVCPVHLTFHNLRDSDQIFLNIECQMATPSKQIVIERARDGTNINFGCYVGEKLPTSTQVTIVAHAVPGNFSFYKQLRLPLGLMFHSSSPDRNAKYKVILEIDQAMAPLNQLYADLHAENPQSLGLRVYGYDATVSIFGANKSSRYRIQSEYPSLLNVVVTDLGDRLMSNLPGVNISGNLPIEYASGYLEEYFGLEDKYSNEKKQVEARSKEVRAIEALLLSKAKNAKLDDVTHVETLLDKAHETLIALIDQLCATQKRMESARQSLCSLLNLAATIMRWRNLEATIDGDVITNTQQSIRERLSWLAGSRDATKIIENLCMTATNKDMGMIEEKEEEEEDDTEKLEQVARGEVPL
;
A
#
# COMPACT_ATOMS: atom_id res chain seq x y z
N MET A 1 -5.50 15.48 -37.87
CA MET A 1 -6.02 14.09 -37.98
C MET A 1 -5.19 13.19 -37.09
N SER A 2 -5.80 12.40 -36.22
CA SER A 2 -5.07 11.49 -35.32
C SER A 2 -4.88 10.16 -36.03
N LEU A 3 -3.62 9.75 -36.23
CA LEU A 3 -3.23 8.62 -37.10
C LEU A 3 -3.81 7.26 -36.66
N PHE A 4 -4.18 7.09 -35.38
CA PHE A 4 -4.63 5.82 -34.80
C PHE A 4 -6.02 5.90 -34.15
N LYS A 5 -6.86 6.85 -34.58
CA LYS A 5 -8.26 6.94 -34.14
C LYS A 5 -9.19 6.54 -35.28
N ILE A 6 -10.32 5.93 -34.93
CA ILE A 6 -11.40 5.67 -35.88
C ILE A 6 -11.98 6.99 -36.34
N ASN A 7 -12.10 7.16 -37.65
CA ASN A 7 -12.85 8.27 -38.23
C ASN A 7 -14.31 7.85 -38.35
N GLU A 8 -15.18 8.57 -37.66
CA GLU A 8 -16.62 8.32 -37.69
C GLU A 8 -17.21 8.79 -39.02
N TYR A 9 -17.90 7.88 -39.71
CA TYR A 9 -18.62 8.18 -40.96
C TYR A 9 -20.12 8.33 -40.72
N PHE A 10 -20.70 7.41 -39.95
CA PHE A 10 -22.10 7.39 -39.56
C PHE A 10 -22.18 6.88 -38.13
N SER A 11 -22.89 7.61 -37.26
CA SER A 11 -23.16 7.23 -35.89
C SER A 11 -24.64 7.49 -35.56
N THR A 12 -25.26 6.53 -34.89
CA THR A 12 -26.66 6.59 -34.43
C THR A 12 -26.74 5.94 -33.06
N ASN A 13 -27.57 6.49 -32.18
CA ASN A 13 -27.76 5.98 -30.82
C ASN A 13 -29.07 5.21 -30.76
N LEU A 14 -28.98 3.88 -30.82
CA LEU A 14 -30.13 2.99 -30.72
C LEU A 14 -30.25 2.42 -29.30
N VAL A 15 -31.34 2.74 -28.63
CA VAL A 15 -31.63 2.22 -27.29
C VAL A 15 -31.91 0.72 -27.38
N GLY A 16 -31.12 -0.08 -26.66
CA GLY A 16 -31.35 -1.52 -26.52
C GLY A 16 -30.91 -2.37 -27.73
N ALA A 17 -30.03 -1.88 -28.60
CA ALA A 17 -29.45 -2.67 -29.69
C ALA A 17 -28.64 -3.88 -29.14
N SER A 18 -28.98 -5.09 -29.57
CA SER A 18 -28.33 -6.34 -29.13
C SER A 18 -27.45 -6.95 -30.21
N CYS A 19 -27.91 -6.95 -31.47
CA CYS A 19 -27.23 -7.60 -32.57
C CYS A 19 -27.24 -6.75 -33.85
N ILE A 20 -26.19 -6.89 -34.64
CA ILE A 20 -26.08 -6.32 -35.99
C ILE A 20 -25.85 -7.41 -37.02
N HIS A 21 -26.50 -7.26 -38.17
CA HIS A 21 -26.25 -8.07 -39.34
C HIS A 21 -26.19 -7.20 -40.59
N CYS A 22 -25.57 -7.73 -41.64
CA CYS A 22 -25.36 -7.00 -42.87
C CYS A 22 -25.68 -7.87 -44.08
N VAL A 23 -26.46 -7.33 -44.99
CA VAL A 23 -26.94 -8.06 -46.16
C VAL A 23 -27.32 -7.09 -47.26
N ASN A 24 -27.11 -7.50 -48.51
CA ASN A 24 -27.61 -6.80 -49.67
C ASN A 24 -29.08 -7.23 -49.95
N LEU A 25 -30.01 -6.34 -49.59
CA LEU A 25 -31.45 -6.43 -49.86
C LEU A 25 -31.89 -5.49 -51.00
N ILE A 26 -31.26 -4.32 -51.12
CA ILE A 26 -31.63 -3.28 -52.10
C ILE A 26 -30.43 -2.97 -52.99
N GLY A 27 -30.58 -3.21 -54.29
CA GLY A 27 -29.59 -2.87 -55.30
C GLY A 27 -28.30 -3.70 -55.19
N LYS A 28 -27.15 -3.02 -55.23
CA LYS A 28 -25.80 -3.62 -55.17
C LYS A 28 -25.02 -3.24 -53.91
N ARG A 29 -25.65 -2.59 -52.94
CA ARG A 29 -25.03 -2.10 -51.70
C ARG A 29 -25.49 -2.93 -50.52
N ASP A 30 -24.67 -3.00 -49.50
CA ASP A 30 -25.04 -3.67 -48.27
C ASP A 30 -25.90 -2.76 -47.38
N GLN A 31 -27.01 -3.29 -46.85
CA GLN A 31 -27.82 -2.64 -45.81
C GLN A 31 -27.50 -3.23 -44.45
N LEU A 32 -27.59 -2.38 -43.43
CA LEU A 32 -27.35 -2.77 -42.03
C LEU A 32 -28.68 -3.04 -41.35
N ILE A 33 -28.72 -4.10 -40.58
CA ILE A 33 -29.91 -4.50 -39.84
C ILE A 33 -29.52 -4.59 -38.38
N VAL A 34 -30.20 -3.81 -37.55
CA VAL A 34 -29.97 -3.79 -36.11
C VAL A 34 -31.22 -4.32 -35.43
N GLY A 35 -31.03 -5.36 -34.63
CA GLY A 35 -32.06 -5.91 -33.74
C GLY A 35 -31.83 -5.42 -32.31
N GLY A 36 -32.92 -5.10 -31.62
CA GLY A 36 -32.88 -4.72 -30.21
C GLY A 36 -33.54 -5.73 -29.27
N GLU A 37 -33.10 -5.73 -28.01
CA GLU A 37 -33.74 -6.47 -26.91
C GLU A 37 -35.16 -5.94 -26.62
N ASN A 38 -35.40 -4.68 -26.94
CA ASN A 38 -36.72 -4.04 -26.90
C ASN A 38 -37.67 -4.52 -28.02
N GLY A 39 -37.21 -5.37 -28.93
CA GLY A 39 -38.00 -5.93 -30.02
C GLY A 39 -38.22 -5.01 -31.21
N PHE A 40 -37.45 -3.92 -31.31
CA PHE A 40 -37.38 -3.12 -32.52
C PHE A 40 -36.37 -3.71 -33.50
N LEU A 41 -36.76 -3.73 -34.77
CA LEU A 41 -35.91 -4.09 -35.89
C LEU A 41 -35.78 -2.88 -36.82
N THR A 42 -34.55 -2.44 -37.03
CA THR A 42 -34.26 -1.26 -37.86
C THR A 42 -33.33 -1.62 -39.01
N VAL A 43 -33.69 -1.23 -40.22
CA VAL A 43 -32.87 -1.39 -41.43
C VAL A 43 -32.35 -0.03 -41.88
N PHE A 44 -31.04 0.08 -42.05
CA PHE A 44 -30.36 1.28 -42.50
C PHE A 44 -29.69 1.07 -43.87
N ASP A 45 -29.74 2.08 -44.72
CA ASP A 45 -28.84 2.25 -45.87
C ASP A 45 -28.02 3.54 -45.68
N PRO A 46 -26.81 3.44 -45.10
CA PRO A 46 -25.94 4.60 -44.90
C PRO A 46 -25.32 5.12 -46.20
N GLY A 47 -25.52 4.44 -47.34
CA GLY A 47 -24.83 4.71 -48.60
C GLY A 47 -25.37 5.89 -49.41
N GLU A 48 -26.52 6.45 -49.03
CA GLU A 48 -27.23 7.45 -49.85
C GLU A 48 -27.31 8.84 -49.21
N LYS A 49 -27.35 8.96 -47.88
CA LYS A 49 -27.57 10.23 -47.17
C LYS A 49 -26.85 10.27 -45.81
N GLU A 50 -26.31 11.44 -45.43
CA GLU A 50 -25.43 11.62 -44.24
C GLU A 50 -26.18 11.79 -42.91
N LYS A 51 -27.51 11.94 -42.91
CA LYS A 51 -28.32 12.16 -41.69
C LYS A 51 -29.13 10.92 -41.29
N GLU A 52 -29.25 10.68 -40.00
CA GLU A 52 -29.92 9.53 -39.36
C GLU A 52 -31.39 9.31 -39.82
N GLN A 53 -32.16 10.39 -39.91
CA GLN A 53 -33.57 10.35 -40.35
C GLN A 53 -33.74 9.97 -41.82
N ASP A 54 -32.68 10.13 -42.60
CA ASP A 54 -32.66 9.95 -44.04
C ASP A 54 -32.05 8.59 -44.47
N ALA A 55 -31.26 7.96 -43.59
CA ALA A 55 -30.62 6.66 -43.80
C ALA A 55 -31.45 5.47 -43.28
N THR A 56 -32.48 5.73 -42.48
CA THR A 56 -33.38 4.68 -41.96
C THR A 56 -34.39 4.31 -43.04
N ILE A 57 -34.35 3.06 -43.52
CA ILE A 57 -35.29 2.56 -44.54
C ILE A 57 -36.61 2.15 -43.88
N VAL A 58 -36.53 1.37 -42.80
CA VAL A 58 -37.69 0.87 -42.08
C VAL A 58 -37.31 0.61 -40.63
N GLN A 59 -38.19 1.01 -39.72
CA GLN A 59 -38.16 0.64 -38.32
C GLN A 59 -39.50 -0.01 -37.98
N GLN A 60 -39.46 -1.26 -37.53
CA GLN A 60 -40.67 -2.04 -37.24
C GLN A 60 -40.56 -2.72 -35.87
N GLU A 61 -41.63 -2.64 -35.10
CA GLU A 61 -41.75 -3.35 -33.82
C GLU A 61 -42.19 -4.79 -34.09
N THR A 62 -41.39 -5.75 -33.62
CA THR A 62 -41.68 -7.19 -33.71
C THR A 62 -42.36 -7.74 -32.45
N GLY A 63 -42.34 -6.96 -31.35
CA GLY A 63 -42.93 -7.33 -30.06
C GLY A 63 -42.19 -8.41 -29.28
N ARG A 64 -41.00 -8.84 -29.75
CA ARG A 64 -40.19 -9.90 -29.12
C ARG A 64 -38.70 -9.52 -29.14
N PRO A 65 -37.89 -9.87 -28.12
CA PRO A 65 -36.47 -9.55 -28.08
C PRO A 65 -35.72 -10.24 -29.21
N VAL A 66 -34.84 -9.51 -29.90
CA VAL A 66 -34.02 -10.06 -30.99
C VAL A 66 -32.67 -10.52 -30.43
N ILE A 67 -32.37 -11.81 -30.57
CA ILE A 67 -31.11 -12.42 -30.09
C ILE A 67 -30.07 -12.42 -31.21
N GLU A 68 -30.44 -12.88 -32.40
CA GLU A 68 -29.55 -12.99 -33.54
C GLU A 68 -30.34 -12.77 -34.85
N ILE A 69 -29.67 -12.24 -35.87
CA ILE A 69 -30.21 -12.03 -37.21
C ILE A 69 -29.29 -12.71 -38.22
N GLN A 70 -29.86 -13.52 -39.11
CA GLN A 70 -29.15 -14.13 -40.22
C GLN A 70 -29.94 -13.90 -41.52
N SER A 71 -29.25 -13.94 -42.65
CA SER A 71 -29.87 -13.78 -43.97
C SER A 71 -29.47 -14.90 -44.90
N GLY A 72 -30.41 -15.37 -45.72
CA GLY A 72 -30.13 -16.38 -46.72
C GLY A 72 -31.32 -16.64 -47.63
N GLU A 73 -31.09 -17.47 -48.64
CA GLU A 73 -32.16 -18.02 -49.47
C GLU A 73 -32.70 -19.29 -48.79
N PHE A 74 -33.74 -19.12 -47.99
CA PHE A 74 -34.42 -20.20 -47.26
C PHE A 74 -35.54 -20.85 -48.07
N LEU A 75 -36.12 -20.10 -49.00
CA LEU A 75 -37.16 -20.56 -49.92
C LEU A 75 -36.66 -20.39 -51.36
N PRO A 76 -36.82 -21.41 -52.23
CA PRO A 76 -36.33 -21.34 -53.59
C PRO A 76 -37.06 -20.25 -54.39
N GLY A 77 -36.31 -19.34 -55.02
CA GLY A 77 -36.85 -18.35 -55.95
C GLY A 77 -37.51 -17.12 -55.31
N THR A 78 -37.48 -16.99 -53.98
CA THR A 78 -38.01 -15.80 -53.27
C THR A 78 -36.97 -14.71 -53.02
N GLY A 79 -35.69 -14.97 -53.30
CA GLY A 79 -34.56 -14.08 -53.01
C GLY A 79 -34.12 -14.14 -51.53
N MET A 80 -33.31 -13.16 -51.12
CA MET A 80 -32.81 -13.04 -49.75
C MET A 80 -33.94 -12.80 -48.75
N ILE A 81 -33.98 -13.63 -47.69
CA ILE A 81 -34.92 -13.52 -46.57
C ILE A 81 -34.12 -13.32 -45.29
N LEU A 82 -34.69 -12.56 -44.36
CA LEU A 82 -34.16 -12.34 -43.02
C LEU A 82 -34.75 -13.35 -42.05
N ALA A 83 -33.90 -14.09 -41.35
CA ALA A 83 -34.29 -14.93 -40.24
C ALA A 83 -33.92 -14.23 -38.94
N ILE A 84 -34.90 -14.12 -38.04
CA ILE A 84 -34.78 -13.41 -36.77
C ILE A 84 -35.05 -14.39 -35.65
N LEU A 85 -34.05 -14.59 -34.81
CA LEU A 85 -34.13 -15.46 -33.67
C LEU A 85 -34.56 -14.66 -32.44
N SER A 86 -35.66 -15.09 -31.82
CA SER A 86 -36.09 -14.66 -30.50
C SER A 86 -35.99 -15.83 -29.52
N SER A 87 -36.19 -15.57 -28.22
CA SER A 87 -36.02 -16.57 -27.17
C SER A 87 -36.90 -17.81 -27.36
N SER A 88 -38.10 -17.67 -27.93
CA SER A 88 -39.06 -18.76 -28.12
C SER A 88 -39.54 -18.95 -29.57
N THR A 89 -39.08 -18.12 -30.51
CA THR A 89 -39.57 -18.16 -31.90
C THR A 89 -38.49 -17.81 -32.90
N LEU A 90 -38.52 -18.47 -34.05
CA LEU A 90 -37.75 -18.11 -35.24
C LEU A 90 -38.71 -17.56 -36.30
N SER A 91 -38.60 -16.26 -36.59
CA SER A 91 -39.46 -15.55 -37.54
C SER A 91 -38.70 -15.20 -38.82
N TYR A 92 -39.37 -15.32 -39.97
CA TYR A 92 -38.80 -15.02 -41.28
C TYR A 92 -39.45 -13.78 -41.88
N TYR A 93 -38.65 -12.78 -42.22
CA TYR A 93 -39.08 -11.50 -42.76
C TYR A 93 -38.53 -11.27 -44.17
N LYS A 94 -39.37 -10.72 -45.04
CA LYS A 94 -38.96 -10.22 -46.35
C LYS A 94 -39.17 -8.71 -46.41
N LEU A 95 -38.13 -7.99 -46.78
CA LEU A 95 -38.22 -6.55 -47.04
C LEU A 95 -38.98 -6.34 -48.35
N ILE A 96 -40.12 -5.64 -48.27
CA ILE A 96 -40.81 -5.12 -49.45
C ILE A 96 -40.37 -3.66 -49.56
N TYR A 97 -39.62 -3.34 -50.61
CA TYR A 97 -39.08 -2.01 -50.86
C TYR A 97 -39.73 -1.43 -52.12
N ASP A 98 -40.27 -0.22 -52.02
CA ASP A 98 -40.85 0.52 -53.14
C ASP A 98 -40.14 1.89 -53.25
N GLU A 99 -39.46 2.14 -54.38
CA GLU A 99 -38.68 3.35 -54.62
C GLU A 99 -39.56 4.61 -54.77
N GLN A 100 -40.84 4.45 -55.14
CA GLN A 100 -41.73 5.59 -55.45
C GLN A 100 -42.56 6.03 -54.24
N ASP A 101 -42.91 5.11 -53.35
CA ASP A 101 -43.70 5.35 -52.13
C ASP A 101 -42.98 4.77 -50.89
N PRO A 102 -42.15 5.56 -50.17
CA PRO A 102 -41.43 5.07 -48.98
C PRO A 102 -42.35 4.62 -47.84
N SER A 103 -43.63 5.05 -47.84
CA SER A 103 -44.66 4.62 -46.88
C SER A 103 -45.12 3.16 -47.08
N ARG A 104 -44.84 2.56 -48.25
CA ARG A 104 -45.14 1.15 -48.54
C ARG A 104 -44.00 0.20 -48.16
N THR A 105 -42.84 0.75 -47.82
CA THR A 105 -41.68 -0.04 -47.41
C THR A 105 -41.92 -0.63 -46.02
N ARG A 106 -41.97 -1.96 -45.94
CA ARG A 106 -42.23 -2.68 -44.68
C ARG A 106 -41.57 -4.05 -44.66
N LEU A 107 -41.33 -4.56 -43.46
CA LEU A 107 -40.86 -5.93 -43.27
C LEU A 107 -42.08 -6.83 -43.13
N ASN A 108 -42.33 -7.64 -44.16
CA ASN A 108 -43.44 -8.58 -44.16
C ASN A 108 -43.02 -9.90 -43.51
N GLU A 109 -43.70 -10.30 -42.44
CA GLU A 109 -43.49 -11.59 -41.80
C GLU A 109 -44.09 -12.70 -42.68
N LEU A 110 -43.25 -13.62 -43.15
CA LEU A 110 -43.66 -14.71 -44.03
C LEU A 110 -44.17 -15.91 -43.23
N PHE A 111 -43.39 -16.37 -42.26
CA PHE A 111 -43.73 -17.50 -41.40
C PHE A 111 -42.95 -17.45 -40.08
N VAL A 112 -43.53 -18.07 -39.05
CA VAL A 112 -42.99 -18.12 -37.69
C VAL A 112 -42.98 -19.56 -37.21
N HIS A 113 -41.83 -19.99 -36.69
CA HIS A 113 -41.69 -21.27 -36.02
C HIS A 113 -41.57 -21.08 -34.51
N SER A 114 -42.44 -21.75 -33.75
CA SER A 114 -42.35 -21.78 -32.29
C SER A 114 -41.32 -22.82 -31.83
N LEU A 115 -40.46 -22.42 -30.90
CA LEU A 115 -39.44 -23.26 -30.28
C LEU A 115 -39.97 -23.82 -28.95
N GLN A 116 -39.63 -25.07 -28.64
CA GLN A 116 -40.07 -25.72 -27.39
C GLN A 116 -39.24 -25.29 -26.18
N GLU A 117 -37.99 -24.90 -26.42
CA GLU A 117 -37.04 -24.44 -25.40
C GLU A 117 -36.46 -23.08 -25.79
N GLY A 118 -35.86 -22.39 -24.81
CA GLY A 118 -35.22 -21.10 -25.02
C GLY A 118 -34.03 -21.19 -25.97
N ALA A 119 -33.99 -20.37 -27.03
CA ALA A 119 -32.86 -20.34 -27.96
C ALA A 119 -31.67 -19.49 -27.43
N TYR A 120 -30.45 -19.91 -27.77
CA TYR A 120 -29.21 -19.21 -27.43
C TYR A 120 -28.57 -18.54 -28.65
N ASN A 121 -28.33 -19.27 -29.73
CA ASN A 121 -27.80 -18.77 -31.00
C ASN A 121 -28.31 -19.62 -32.18
N MET A 122 -28.01 -19.21 -33.41
CA MET A 122 -28.29 -19.97 -34.61
C MET A 122 -27.12 -20.01 -35.59
N CYS A 123 -27.16 -20.93 -36.54
CA CYS A 123 -26.13 -21.11 -37.56
C CYS A 123 -26.75 -21.50 -38.90
N LEU A 124 -26.25 -20.91 -39.99
CA LEU A 124 -26.64 -21.29 -41.35
C LEU A 124 -25.94 -22.58 -41.77
N VAL A 125 -26.73 -23.58 -42.15
CA VAL A 125 -26.26 -24.82 -42.76
C VAL A 125 -26.54 -24.76 -44.25
N GLN A 126 -25.47 -24.65 -45.03
CA GLN A 126 -25.54 -24.68 -46.48
C GLN A 126 -25.17 -26.07 -46.97
N THR A 127 -26.07 -26.69 -47.73
CA THR A 127 -25.83 -27.95 -48.41
C THR A 127 -25.90 -27.73 -49.91
N PRO A 128 -24.96 -28.26 -50.71
CA PRO A 128 -24.84 -27.92 -52.14
C PRO A 128 -26.07 -28.23 -53.01
N ASN A 129 -27.01 -29.05 -52.51
CA ASN A 129 -28.20 -29.51 -53.26
C ASN A 129 -29.56 -29.17 -52.60
N HIS A 130 -29.58 -28.49 -51.45
CA HIS A 130 -30.83 -28.12 -50.76
C HIS A 130 -30.84 -26.64 -50.38
N ALA A 131 -32.03 -26.08 -50.17
CA ALA A 131 -32.19 -24.73 -49.65
C ALA A 131 -31.43 -24.55 -48.33
N THR A 132 -30.99 -23.33 -48.04
CA THR A 132 -30.24 -23.01 -46.82
C THR A 132 -31.10 -23.38 -45.61
N GLN A 133 -30.55 -24.16 -44.68
CA GLN A 133 -31.23 -24.51 -43.44
C GLN A 133 -30.66 -23.69 -42.29
N ILE A 134 -31.46 -23.49 -41.23
CA ILE A 134 -31.03 -22.83 -40.01
C ILE A 134 -30.98 -23.86 -38.91
N LEU A 135 -29.88 -23.87 -38.18
CA LEU A 135 -29.68 -24.67 -36.99
C LEU A 135 -29.80 -23.76 -35.77
N VAL A 136 -30.70 -24.05 -34.84
CA VAL A 136 -30.86 -23.25 -33.60
C VAL A 136 -30.36 -24.06 -32.42
N GLN A 137 -29.48 -23.48 -31.60
CA GLN A 137 -29.01 -24.06 -30.35
C GLN A 137 -29.89 -23.61 -29.18
N SER A 138 -30.39 -24.56 -28.37
CA SER A 138 -31.10 -24.27 -27.14
C SER A 138 -30.16 -23.88 -25.98
N VAL A 139 -30.67 -23.14 -25.00
CA VAL A 139 -29.98 -22.78 -23.75
C VAL A 139 -29.78 -24.02 -22.86
N GLY A 140 -30.79 -24.90 -22.81
CA GLY A 140 -30.61 -26.26 -22.32
C GLY A 140 -29.84 -27.00 -23.40
N SER A 141 -28.60 -27.38 -23.13
CA SER A 141 -27.63 -28.03 -24.04
C SER A 141 -28.13 -29.29 -24.79
N ASP A 142 -29.38 -29.69 -24.64
CA ASP A 142 -29.93 -30.96 -25.06
C ASP A 142 -30.59 -30.95 -26.44
N GLN A 143 -30.90 -29.79 -27.04
CA GLN A 143 -31.59 -29.79 -28.33
C GLN A 143 -31.08 -28.76 -29.34
N VAL A 144 -30.88 -29.27 -30.54
CA VAL A 144 -30.75 -28.48 -31.76
C VAL A 144 -32.07 -28.64 -32.52
N VAL A 145 -32.75 -27.55 -32.85
CA VAL A 145 -34.18 -27.57 -33.24
C VAL A 145 -34.49 -28.41 -34.50
N PHE A 146 -33.49 -28.77 -35.31
CA PHE A 146 -33.63 -29.69 -36.45
C PHE A 146 -32.91 -31.05 -36.30
N SER A 147 -32.26 -31.31 -35.16
CA SER A 147 -31.76 -32.64 -34.78
C SER A 147 -32.01 -32.90 -33.29
N ARG A 148 -32.90 -33.84 -32.96
CA ARG A 148 -33.24 -34.26 -31.57
C ARG A 148 -32.08 -34.96 -30.81
N SER A 149 -30.84 -34.78 -31.26
CA SER A 149 -29.65 -35.39 -30.67
C SER A 149 -28.90 -34.35 -29.81
N SER A 150 -28.81 -34.64 -28.51
CA SER A 150 -28.19 -33.77 -27.51
C SER A 150 -26.67 -33.70 -27.70
N LEU A 151 -26.12 -32.49 -27.81
CA LEU A 151 -24.68 -32.26 -27.75
C LEU A 151 -24.26 -32.31 -26.27
N PRO A 152 -23.25 -33.11 -25.88
CA PRO A 152 -22.81 -33.17 -24.49
C PRO A 152 -22.13 -31.85 -24.10
N SER A 153 -22.87 -30.95 -23.47
CA SER A 153 -22.35 -29.69 -22.90
C SER A 153 -23.10 -29.32 -21.63
N LEU A 154 -22.46 -28.54 -20.75
CA LEU A 154 -23.09 -27.97 -19.55
C LEU A 154 -23.67 -26.57 -19.82
N HIS A 155 -23.11 -25.84 -20.78
CA HIS A 155 -23.55 -24.50 -21.20
C HIS A 155 -23.40 -24.35 -22.72
N PRO A 156 -24.26 -23.56 -23.38
CA PRO A 156 -24.12 -23.30 -24.80
C PRO A 156 -22.90 -22.40 -25.07
N GLY A 157 -22.29 -22.58 -26.23
CA GLY A 157 -21.15 -21.80 -26.69
C GLY A 157 -21.27 -21.49 -28.19
N PRO A 158 -20.29 -20.83 -28.81
CA PRO A 158 -20.39 -20.41 -30.20
C PRO A 158 -20.44 -21.61 -31.15
N LEU A 159 -21.26 -21.47 -32.19
CA LEU A 159 -21.63 -22.53 -33.14
C LEU A 159 -21.40 -22.06 -34.58
N CYS A 160 -20.78 -22.89 -35.41
CA CYS A 160 -20.56 -22.57 -36.82
C CYS A 160 -20.53 -23.83 -37.69
N TYR A 161 -20.94 -23.70 -38.95
CA TYR A 161 -20.88 -24.76 -39.94
C TYR A 161 -19.70 -24.54 -40.89
N CYS A 162 -18.87 -25.56 -41.07
CA CYS A 162 -17.76 -25.55 -42.02
C CYS A 162 -18.17 -26.33 -43.27
N LEU A 163 -18.28 -25.64 -44.41
CA LEU A 163 -18.82 -26.21 -45.64
C LEU A 163 -17.89 -27.31 -46.24
N PRO A 164 -16.56 -27.12 -46.33
CA PRO A 164 -15.64 -28.09 -46.93
C PRO A 164 -15.56 -29.44 -46.21
N SER A 165 -15.65 -29.45 -44.88
CA SER A 165 -15.72 -30.70 -44.09
C SER A 165 -17.14 -31.21 -43.88
N SER A 166 -18.16 -30.42 -44.29
CA SER A 166 -19.58 -30.68 -44.00
C SER A 166 -19.81 -31.02 -42.52
N SER A 167 -19.11 -30.30 -41.64
CA SER A 167 -19.12 -30.53 -40.20
C SER A 167 -19.58 -29.29 -39.44
N LEU A 168 -20.34 -29.55 -38.38
CA LEU A 168 -20.72 -28.58 -37.39
C LEU A 168 -19.60 -28.47 -36.35
N ILE A 169 -19.12 -27.25 -36.14
CA ILE A 169 -18.11 -26.92 -35.15
C ILE A 169 -18.80 -26.25 -33.98
N THR A 170 -18.62 -26.83 -32.79
CA THR A 170 -19.19 -26.34 -31.53
C THR A 170 -18.03 -26.11 -30.57
N VAL A 171 -18.07 -25.03 -29.78
CA VAL A 171 -17.08 -24.81 -28.72
C VAL A 171 -17.77 -24.73 -27.38
N ASN A 172 -17.52 -25.72 -26.52
CA ASN A 172 -18.23 -25.91 -25.27
C ASN A 172 -17.24 -26.28 -24.16
N GLY A 173 -17.33 -25.65 -22.98
CA GLY A 173 -16.50 -26.01 -21.82
C GLY A 173 -14.99 -25.93 -22.05
N GLY A 174 -14.54 -25.05 -22.94
CA GLY A 174 -13.13 -24.91 -23.32
C GLY A 174 -12.64 -25.93 -24.36
N PHE A 175 -13.51 -26.76 -24.91
CA PHE A 175 -13.17 -27.70 -25.98
C PHE A 175 -13.83 -27.30 -27.30
N ILE A 176 -13.05 -27.29 -28.38
CA ILE A 176 -13.58 -27.24 -29.74
C ILE A 176 -13.85 -28.65 -30.24
N ASN A 177 -15.07 -28.89 -30.71
CA ASN A 177 -15.54 -30.18 -31.14
C ASN A 177 -16.13 -30.09 -32.55
N SER A 178 -15.72 -31.01 -33.43
CA SER A 178 -16.25 -31.14 -34.79
C SER A 178 -17.16 -32.37 -34.90
N VAL A 179 -18.37 -32.20 -35.43
CA VAL A 179 -19.31 -33.29 -35.72
C VAL A 179 -19.74 -33.22 -37.17
N LYS A 180 -19.62 -34.32 -37.92
CA LYS A 180 -20.14 -34.39 -39.30
C LYS A 180 -21.66 -34.25 -39.31
N PHE A 181 -22.17 -33.39 -40.19
CA PHE A 181 -23.61 -33.09 -40.23
C PHE A 181 -24.46 -34.32 -40.59
N SER A 182 -23.93 -35.24 -41.41
CA SER A 182 -24.58 -36.52 -41.72
C SER A 182 -24.83 -37.40 -40.49
N LEU A 183 -23.94 -37.36 -39.50
CA LEU A 183 -24.09 -38.08 -38.24
C LEU A 183 -25.13 -37.42 -37.32
N LEU A 184 -25.21 -36.09 -37.33
CA LEU A 184 -26.24 -35.34 -36.58
C LEU A 184 -27.63 -35.61 -37.13
N ALA A 185 -27.80 -35.55 -38.46
CA ALA A 185 -29.07 -35.82 -39.11
C ALA A 185 -29.57 -37.26 -38.86
N SER A 186 -28.66 -38.25 -38.92
CA SER A 186 -28.97 -39.66 -38.70
C SER A 186 -29.19 -40.02 -37.22
N GLY A 187 -28.55 -39.29 -36.30
CA GLY A 187 -28.63 -39.54 -34.85
C GLY A 187 -29.97 -39.16 -34.21
N SER A 188 -30.78 -38.34 -34.89
CA SER A 188 -32.05 -37.78 -34.41
C SER A 188 -33.10 -38.82 -33.94
N ASN A 189 -33.00 -40.08 -34.38
CA ASN A 189 -33.99 -41.12 -34.09
C ASN A 189 -33.53 -42.20 -33.08
N THR A 190 -32.28 -42.19 -32.61
CA THR A 190 -31.70 -43.37 -31.91
C THR A 190 -31.19 -43.14 -30.48
N GLY A 191 -31.19 -41.90 -29.97
CA GLY A 191 -30.76 -41.60 -28.59
C GLY A 191 -29.29 -41.97 -28.27
N LYS A 192 -28.49 -42.33 -29.28
CA LYS A 192 -27.08 -42.67 -29.12
C LYS A 192 -26.26 -41.39 -28.94
N LYS A 193 -25.31 -41.41 -27.98
CA LYS A 193 -24.35 -40.31 -27.76
C LYS A 193 -23.60 -40.00 -29.05
N ILE A 194 -23.60 -38.73 -29.46
CA ILE A 194 -22.88 -38.24 -30.64
C ILE A 194 -21.37 -38.42 -30.41
N THR A 195 -20.68 -39.01 -31.40
CA THR A 195 -19.22 -39.09 -31.42
C THR A 195 -18.65 -37.92 -32.23
N PHE A 196 -17.68 -37.21 -31.66
CA PHE A 196 -16.95 -36.15 -32.34
C PHE A 196 -15.91 -36.73 -33.31
N ASP A 197 -15.73 -36.09 -34.47
CA ASP A 197 -14.71 -36.44 -35.47
C ASP A 197 -13.31 -36.09 -34.95
N TRP A 198 -13.20 -34.94 -34.28
CA TRP A 198 -12.04 -34.53 -33.51
C TRP A 198 -12.45 -33.54 -32.41
N THR A 199 -11.64 -33.49 -31.36
CA THR A 199 -11.81 -32.61 -30.21
C THR A 199 -10.46 -32.04 -29.78
N MET A 200 -10.39 -30.76 -29.45
CA MET A 200 -9.18 -30.16 -28.89
C MET A 200 -9.49 -29.25 -27.71
N ASN A 201 -8.64 -29.29 -26.68
CA ASN A 201 -8.73 -28.40 -25.53
C ASN A 201 -8.09 -27.04 -25.88
N LEU A 202 -8.85 -25.96 -25.75
CA LEU A 202 -8.40 -24.59 -25.95
C LEU A 202 -7.80 -23.97 -24.68
N GLY A 203 -8.03 -24.57 -23.51
CA GLY A 203 -7.60 -24.05 -22.20
C GLY A 203 -8.35 -22.79 -21.73
N ASP A 204 -9.30 -22.30 -22.53
CA ASP A 204 -10.12 -21.11 -22.27
C ASP A 204 -11.46 -21.22 -23.02
N ASN A 205 -12.46 -20.44 -22.62
CA ASN A 205 -13.76 -20.41 -23.27
C ASN A 205 -13.73 -19.55 -24.53
N ALA A 206 -14.36 -20.03 -25.61
CA ALA A 206 -14.52 -19.25 -26.82
C ALA A 206 -15.64 -18.21 -26.67
N ILE A 207 -15.36 -17.02 -27.18
CA ILE A 207 -16.27 -15.87 -27.27
C ILE A 207 -16.97 -15.89 -28.62
N SER A 208 -16.21 -16.11 -29.70
CA SER A 208 -16.72 -16.07 -31.06
C SER A 208 -16.02 -17.10 -31.95
N LEU A 209 -16.76 -17.56 -32.96
CA LEU A 209 -16.34 -18.58 -33.91
C LEU A 209 -16.73 -18.11 -35.31
N ALA A 210 -15.79 -18.20 -36.25
CA ALA A 210 -16.03 -17.86 -37.65
C ALA A 210 -15.29 -18.83 -38.57
N THR A 211 -15.88 -19.15 -39.73
CA THR A 211 -15.25 -19.97 -40.76
C THR A 211 -14.94 -19.14 -41.99
N GLN A 212 -13.82 -19.44 -42.64
CA GLN A 212 -13.41 -18.81 -43.90
C GLN A 212 -13.09 -19.90 -44.92
N ASP A 213 -14.03 -20.15 -45.82
CA ASP A 213 -14.01 -21.33 -46.71
C ASP A 213 -13.89 -20.96 -48.20
N MET A 214 -13.77 -19.67 -48.53
CA MET A 214 -13.78 -19.18 -49.92
C MET A 214 -12.36 -19.07 -50.54
N PRO A 215 -12.13 -19.62 -51.75
CA PRO A 215 -10.86 -19.49 -52.47
C PRO A 215 -10.46 -18.02 -52.74
N PRO A 216 -9.16 -17.66 -52.71
CA PRO A 216 -7.97 -18.54 -52.68
C PRO A 216 -7.50 -18.99 -51.29
N VAL A 217 -8.20 -18.60 -50.22
CA VAL A 217 -7.83 -18.95 -48.84
C VAL A 217 -8.15 -20.42 -48.58
N GLN A 218 -7.24 -21.14 -47.90
CA GLN A 218 -7.51 -22.51 -47.46
C GLN A 218 -8.58 -22.50 -46.36
N PRO A 219 -9.51 -23.46 -46.37
CA PRO A 219 -10.63 -23.48 -45.44
C PRO A 219 -10.14 -23.57 -44.00
N SER A 220 -10.54 -22.58 -43.22
CA SER A 220 -9.98 -22.34 -41.89
C SER A 220 -11.08 -21.95 -40.90
N ILE A 221 -10.97 -22.47 -39.68
CA ILE A 221 -11.88 -22.21 -38.58
C ILE A 221 -11.16 -21.30 -37.59
N ILE A 222 -11.68 -20.10 -37.38
CA ILE A 222 -11.08 -19.10 -36.50
C ILE A 222 -11.89 -19.04 -35.21
N VAL A 223 -11.21 -19.26 -34.09
CA VAL A 223 -11.81 -19.31 -32.75
C VAL A 223 -11.18 -18.20 -31.92
N LEU A 224 -12.00 -17.30 -31.41
CA LEU A 224 -11.57 -16.28 -30.47
C LEU A 224 -11.91 -16.72 -29.05
N CYS A 225 -10.90 -16.97 -28.22
CA CYS A 225 -11.01 -17.08 -26.78
C CYS A 225 -10.73 -15.72 -26.11
N ARG A 226 -10.86 -15.62 -24.78
CA ARG A 226 -10.64 -14.35 -24.06
C ARG A 226 -9.26 -13.76 -24.26
N ARG A 227 -8.23 -14.60 -24.32
CA ARG A 227 -6.82 -14.15 -24.46
C ARG A 227 -6.07 -14.79 -25.62
N THR A 228 -6.71 -15.63 -26.42
CA THR A 228 -6.04 -16.31 -27.52
C THR A 228 -6.98 -16.41 -28.72
N MET A 229 -6.47 -16.10 -29.90
CA MET A 229 -7.12 -16.40 -31.18
C MET A 229 -6.42 -17.59 -31.82
N TYR A 230 -7.19 -18.62 -32.15
CA TYR A 230 -6.72 -19.81 -32.84
C TYR A 230 -7.25 -19.84 -34.27
N CYS A 231 -6.45 -20.37 -35.18
CA CYS A 231 -6.87 -20.72 -36.52
C CYS A 231 -6.58 -22.19 -36.77
N PHE A 232 -7.64 -22.95 -37.04
CA PHE A 232 -7.61 -24.37 -37.30
C PHE A 232 -7.82 -24.65 -38.79
N THR A 233 -7.25 -25.75 -39.27
CA THR A 233 -7.72 -26.38 -40.51
C THR A 233 -9.07 -27.06 -40.28
N SER A 234 -9.77 -27.41 -41.36
CA SER A 234 -11.00 -28.22 -41.30
C SER A 234 -10.83 -29.57 -40.58
N GLY A 235 -9.60 -30.09 -40.53
CA GLY A 235 -9.23 -31.32 -39.82
C GLY A 235 -8.81 -31.15 -38.35
N GLY A 236 -8.92 -29.95 -37.78
CA GLY A 236 -8.62 -29.72 -36.35
C GLY A 236 -7.15 -29.50 -36.01
N ILE A 237 -6.28 -29.27 -37.00
CA ILE A 237 -4.86 -28.94 -36.78
C ILE A 237 -4.72 -27.42 -36.65
N ILE A 238 -3.99 -26.95 -35.64
CA ILE A 238 -3.69 -25.52 -35.46
C ILE A 238 -2.75 -25.06 -36.58
N ARG A 239 -3.17 -24.08 -37.38
CA ARG A 239 -2.34 -23.38 -38.37
C ARG A 239 -1.48 -22.32 -37.70
N TRP A 240 -2.09 -21.51 -36.86
CA TRP A 240 -1.45 -20.46 -36.10
C TRP A 240 -2.29 -20.11 -34.86
N GLN A 241 -1.63 -19.50 -33.88
CA GLN A 241 -2.25 -18.98 -32.67
C GLN A 241 -1.66 -17.61 -32.34
N VAL A 242 -2.49 -16.69 -31.84
CA VAL A 242 -2.08 -15.36 -31.38
C VAL A 242 -2.57 -15.21 -29.95
N ARG A 243 -1.65 -14.92 -29.02
CA ARG A 243 -1.98 -14.64 -27.62
C ARG A 243 -2.03 -13.13 -27.41
N PHE A 244 -3.13 -12.66 -26.84
CA PHE A 244 -3.35 -11.26 -26.48
C PHE A 244 -2.93 -11.00 -25.02
N GLU A 245 -2.41 -9.80 -24.76
CA GLU A 245 -2.18 -9.29 -23.40
C GLU A 245 -3.47 -8.73 -22.77
N CYS A 246 -4.43 -8.33 -23.61
CA CYS A 246 -5.74 -7.82 -23.23
C CYS A 246 -6.85 -8.85 -23.46
N ILE A 247 -8.05 -8.56 -22.97
CA ILE A 247 -9.22 -9.42 -23.15
C ILE A 247 -9.89 -9.04 -24.46
N ALA A 248 -9.99 -9.99 -25.39
CA ALA A 248 -10.76 -9.81 -26.61
C ALA A 248 -12.26 -9.87 -26.33
N THR A 249 -13.06 -9.03 -26.99
CA THR A 249 -14.52 -8.93 -26.78
C THR A 249 -15.31 -9.41 -27.99
N ALA A 250 -14.82 -9.14 -29.21
CA ALA A 250 -15.51 -9.49 -30.44
C ALA A 250 -14.52 -9.85 -31.55
N LEU A 251 -14.96 -10.72 -32.46
CA LEU A 251 -14.23 -11.14 -33.66
C LEU A 251 -15.09 -10.84 -34.89
N CYS A 252 -14.48 -10.28 -35.92
CA CYS A 252 -15.03 -10.25 -37.27
C CYS A 252 -13.97 -10.74 -38.25
N VAL A 253 -14.31 -11.74 -39.06
CA VAL A 253 -13.46 -12.24 -40.15
C VAL A 253 -14.03 -11.68 -41.45
N TYR A 254 -13.19 -11.05 -42.26
CA TYR A 254 -13.64 -10.37 -43.48
C TYR A 254 -12.72 -10.67 -44.66
N ARG A 255 -13.23 -10.42 -45.86
CA ARG A 255 -12.50 -10.61 -47.12
C ARG A 255 -12.15 -9.26 -47.72
N VAL A 256 -10.97 -9.17 -48.33
CA VAL A 256 -10.58 -8.05 -49.20
C VAL A 256 -10.67 -8.54 -50.65
N PRO A 257 -11.61 -8.02 -51.47
CA PRO A 257 -11.82 -8.50 -52.84
C PRO A 257 -10.65 -8.27 -53.80
N GLU A 258 -9.78 -7.29 -53.51
CA GLU A 258 -8.76 -6.78 -54.44
C GLU A 258 -7.35 -7.36 -54.22
N THR A 259 -7.15 -8.16 -53.18
CA THR A 259 -5.84 -8.79 -52.91
C THR A 259 -5.86 -10.26 -53.28
N ASP A 260 -5.00 -10.66 -54.22
CA ASP A 260 -4.73 -12.08 -54.60
C ASP A 260 -4.06 -12.89 -53.48
N ASN A 261 -3.84 -12.29 -52.31
CA ASN A 261 -3.16 -12.93 -51.19
C ASN A 261 -4.10 -13.90 -50.45
N ALA A 262 -3.68 -15.15 -50.31
CA ALA A 262 -4.37 -16.21 -49.56
C ALA A 262 -4.29 -16.04 -48.02
N THR A 263 -4.39 -14.80 -47.52
CA THR A 263 -4.29 -14.45 -46.09
C THR A 263 -5.67 -14.22 -45.50
N ILE A 264 -5.89 -14.70 -44.28
CA ILE A 264 -7.13 -14.46 -43.52
C ILE A 264 -7.05 -13.07 -42.89
N ARG A 265 -8.06 -12.21 -43.11
CA ARG A 265 -8.17 -10.92 -42.42
C ARG A 265 -9.18 -11.01 -41.29
N SER A 266 -8.77 -10.58 -40.10
CA SER A 266 -9.64 -10.52 -38.94
C SER A 266 -9.49 -9.20 -38.20
N VAL A 267 -10.59 -8.72 -37.64
CA VAL A 267 -10.63 -7.61 -36.70
C VAL A 267 -11.02 -8.17 -35.35
N VAL A 268 -10.21 -7.87 -34.33
CA VAL A 268 -10.45 -8.24 -32.95
C VAL A 268 -10.64 -6.98 -32.14
N ALA A 269 -11.76 -6.90 -31.44
CA ALA A 269 -11.97 -5.86 -30.45
C ALA A 269 -11.47 -6.28 -29.08
N THR A 270 -11.03 -5.31 -28.29
CA THR A 270 -10.52 -5.54 -26.94
C THR A 270 -11.31 -4.75 -25.91
N ASN A 271 -11.20 -5.18 -24.66
CA ASN A 271 -11.80 -4.50 -23.51
C ASN A 271 -11.14 -3.15 -23.15
N ILE A 272 -9.98 -2.84 -23.75
CA ILE A 272 -9.25 -1.58 -23.56
C ILE A 272 -9.57 -0.57 -24.67
N ASN A 273 -10.72 -0.73 -25.31
CA ASN A 273 -11.22 0.13 -26.39
C ASN A 273 -10.24 0.22 -27.57
N THR A 274 -9.60 -0.89 -27.95
CA THR A 274 -8.78 -0.96 -29.16
C THR A 274 -9.31 -2.00 -30.14
N LEU A 275 -9.22 -1.69 -31.44
CA LEU A 275 -9.36 -2.68 -32.51
C LEU A 275 -7.98 -3.08 -33.01
N LEU A 276 -7.81 -4.38 -33.19
CA LEU A 276 -6.61 -4.99 -33.72
C LEU A 276 -6.97 -5.66 -35.04
N ILE A 277 -6.35 -5.20 -36.13
CA ILE A 277 -6.56 -5.76 -37.48
C ILE A 277 -5.39 -6.67 -37.82
N TYR A 278 -5.68 -7.94 -38.05
CA TYR A 278 -4.70 -8.98 -38.37
C TYR A 278 -4.78 -9.40 -39.84
N ALA A 279 -3.62 -9.76 -40.40
CA ALA A 279 -3.53 -10.76 -41.48
C ALA A 279 -2.85 -12.01 -40.94
N ASP A 280 -3.59 -13.11 -40.88
CA ASP A 280 -3.20 -14.35 -40.22
C ASP A 280 -2.73 -14.06 -38.77
N SER A 281 -1.44 -14.24 -38.49
CA SER A 281 -0.85 -13.96 -37.17
C SER A 281 -0.23 -12.56 -37.04
N LYS A 282 -0.14 -11.79 -38.14
CA LYS A 282 0.54 -10.49 -38.15
C LYS A 282 -0.44 -9.35 -37.91
N LEU A 283 -0.17 -8.52 -36.90
CA LEU A 283 -0.91 -7.28 -36.66
C LEU A 283 -0.55 -6.27 -37.76
N ILE A 284 -1.54 -5.82 -38.53
CA ILE A 284 -1.37 -4.85 -39.61
C ILE A 284 -1.71 -3.45 -39.15
N TRP A 285 -2.74 -3.33 -38.31
CA TRP A 285 -3.21 -2.03 -37.87
C TRP A 285 -3.80 -2.12 -36.47
N ASN A 286 -3.69 -1.02 -35.73
CA ASN A 286 -4.42 -0.83 -34.49
C ASN A 286 -5.11 0.53 -34.51
N CYS A 287 -6.27 0.62 -33.87
CA CYS A 287 -6.91 1.91 -33.65
C CYS A 287 -7.68 1.93 -32.33
N GLN A 288 -7.82 3.13 -31.77
CA GLN A 288 -8.62 3.37 -30.58
C GLN A 288 -10.09 3.60 -30.96
N THR A 289 -10.96 2.93 -30.21
CA THR A 289 -12.42 3.13 -30.18
C THR A 289 -12.75 4.02 -28.98
N GLN A 290 -13.90 4.70 -29.02
CA GLN A 290 -14.37 5.46 -27.86
C GLN A 290 -14.87 4.51 -26.75
N GLU A 291 -15.52 3.41 -27.15
CA GLU A 291 -16.18 2.44 -26.27
C GLU A 291 -15.88 1.01 -26.71
N PRO A 292 -15.92 0.02 -25.79
CA PRO A 292 -15.61 -1.37 -26.13
C PRO A 292 -16.75 -1.96 -26.95
N PRO A 293 -16.49 -2.42 -28.19
CA PRO A 293 -17.54 -2.97 -29.03
C PRO A 293 -17.89 -4.40 -28.61
N VAL A 294 -19.20 -4.68 -28.64
CA VAL A 294 -19.80 -5.99 -28.33
C VAL A 294 -19.85 -6.86 -29.57
N GLN A 295 -20.14 -6.28 -30.74
CA GLN A 295 -20.15 -6.97 -32.02
C GLN A 295 -19.48 -6.11 -33.09
N LEU A 296 -18.75 -6.77 -33.99
CA LEU A 296 -18.05 -6.16 -35.11
C LEU A 296 -18.57 -6.73 -36.42
N LEU A 297 -18.72 -5.86 -37.42
CA LEU A 297 -19.07 -6.28 -38.77
C LEU A 297 -18.32 -5.42 -39.78
N VAL A 298 -17.96 -6.01 -40.93
CA VAL A 298 -17.38 -5.26 -42.06
C VAL A 298 -18.36 -5.32 -43.21
N SER A 299 -18.70 -4.15 -43.77
CA SER A 299 -19.54 -4.07 -44.97
C SER A 299 -19.02 -3.06 -45.97
N SER A 300 -19.58 -3.10 -47.17
CA SER A 300 -19.22 -2.15 -48.22
C SER A 300 -20.40 -1.24 -48.55
N TYR A 301 -20.22 0.07 -48.32
CA TYR A 301 -21.18 1.11 -48.72
C TYR A 301 -20.49 2.14 -49.64
N ARG A 302 -21.19 2.55 -50.71
CA ARG A 302 -20.70 3.51 -51.74
C ARG A 302 -19.42 3.04 -52.47
N PHE A 303 -18.60 3.96 -52.99
CA PHE A 303 -17.31 3.70 -53.66
C PHE A 303 -16.17 3.34 -52.68
N SER A 304 -16.40 3.42 -51.36
CA SER A 304 -15.45 2.97 -50.33
C SER A 304 -15.65 1.49 -50.01
N LYS A 305 -14.65 0.67 -50.31
CA LYS A 305 -14.64 -0.76 -49.98
C LYS A 305 -14.17 -0.95 -48.53
N ASN A 306 -14.87 -1.81 -47.77
CA ASN A 306 -14.51 -2.30 -46.42
C ASN A 306 -14.55 -1.26 -45.29
N SER A 307 -15.75 -0.89 -44.86
CA SER A 307 -15.98 -0.07 -43.68
C SER A 307 -16.35 -0.93 -42.47
N ILE A 308 -15.82 -0.59 -41.29
CA ILE A 308 -16.03 -1.34 -40.05
C ILE A 308 -17.20 -0.72 -39.27
N PHE A 309 -18.18 -1.55 -38.92
CA PHE A 309 -19.30 -1.21 -38.07
C PHE A 309 -19.12 -1.78 -36.67
N LEU A 310 -19.49 -0.99 -35.67
CA LEU A 310 -19.31 -1.30 -34.25
C LEU A 310 -20.63 -1.05 -33.51
N ILE A 311 -21.08 -2.04 -32.73
CA ILE A 311 -22.06 -1.80 -31.66
C ILE A 311 -21.30 -1.70 -30.33
N PRO A 312 -21.28 -0.53 -29.66
CA PRO A 312 -20.69 -0.39 -28.34
C PRO A 312 -21.60 -0.91 -27.22
N LYS A 313 -21.02 -1.18 -26.05
CA LYS A 313 -21.76 -1.64 -24.86
C LYS A 313 -22.55 -0.50 -24.21
N ILE A 314 -23.81 -0.76 -23.86
CA ILE A 314 -24.74 0.18 -23.18
C ILE A 314 -24.09 0.82 -21.93
N GLN A 315 -24.15 2.16 -21.83
CA GLN A 315 -23.75 2.91 -20.65
C GLN A 315 -24.97 3.51 -19.91
N VAL A 316 -24.90 3.45 -18.56
CA VAL A 316 -25.60 4.37 -17.64
C VAL A 316 -24.84 5.72 -17.70
N PRO A 317 -25.50 6.89 -17.67
CA PRO A 317 -24.84 8.16 -17.99
C PRO A 317 -23.81 8.52 -16.92
N ALA A 318 -22.56 8.76 -17.34
CA ALA A 318 -21.53 9.32 -16.48
C ALA A 318 -21.49 10.85 -16.61
N ASP A 319 -21.63 11.53 -15.47
CA ASP A 319 -21.49 12.98 -15.30
C ASP A 319 -20.14 13.49 -15.84
N ASN A 320 -20.18 14.40 -16.82
CA ASN A 320 -18.99 15.09 -17.32
C ASN A 320 -18.51 16.13 -16.30
N ARG A 321 -17.50 15.80 -15.49
CA ARG A 321 -16.74 16.81 -14.72
C ARG A 321 -15.83 17.61 -15.65
N PHE A 322 -16.29 18.78 -16.08
CA PHE A 322 -15.43 19.84 -16.60
C PHE A 322 -14.60 20.45 -15.45
N VAL A 323 -13.29 20.57 -15.60
CA VAL A 323 -12.43 21.34 -14.69
C VAL A 323 -12.43 22.79 -15.17
N ASP A 324 -12.98 23.69 -14.36
CA ASP A 324 -13.01 25.13 -14.65
C ASP A 324 -11.64 25.77 -14.32
N PHE A 325 -10.85 26.03 -15.36
CA PHE A 325 -9.54 26.66 -15.25
C PHE A 325 -9.61 28.10 -14.71
N LYS A 326 -10.75 28.80 -14.85
CA LYS A 326 -10.89 30.17 -14.32
C LYS A 326 -10.95 30.17 -12.80
N ALA A 327 -11.69 29.23 -12.21
CA ALA A 327 -11.78 29.07 -10.75
C ALA A 327 -10.40 28.74 -10.15
N LYS A 328 -9.63 27.85 -10.79
CA LYS A 328 -8.27 27.52 -10.33
C LYS A 328 -7.26 28.67 -10.42
N ILE A 329 -7.36 29.53 -11.44
CA ILE A 329 -6.47 30.69 -11.57
C ILE A 329 -6.81 31.76 -10.51
N THR A 330 -8.08 31.90 -10.14
CA THR A 330 -8.48 32.82 -9.07
C THR A 330 -8.00 32.31 -7.71
N GLU A 331 -8.16 31.02 -7.44
CA GLU A 331 -7.64 30.35 -6.22
C GLU A 331 -6.11 30.47 -6.12
N MET A 332 -5.38 30.29 -7.23
CA MET A 332 -3.92 30.45 -7.26
C MET A 332 -3.47 31.87 -6.90
N ARG A 333 -4.15 32.89 -7.43
CA ARG A 333 -3.83 34.30 -7.12
C ARG A 333 -4.14 34.66 -5.67
N GLU A 334 -5.20 34.11 -5.09
CA GLU A 334 -5.48 34.27 -3.66
C GLU A 334 -4.41 33.62 -2.78
N MET A 335 -3.89 32.45 -3.18
CA MET A 335 -2.79 31.81 -2.46
C MET A 335 -1.47 32.59 -2.59
N GLU A 336 -1.14 33.11 -3.77
CA GLU A 336 0.05 33.97 -3.96
C GLU A 336 -0.03 35.26 -3.14
N ALA A 337 -1.23 35.84 -2.99
CA ALA A 337 -1.45 37.00 -2.11
C ALA A 337 -1.21 36.65 -0.64
N LYS A 338 -1.76 35.52 -0.16
CA LYS A 338 -1.51 35.03 1.21
C LYS A 338 -0.03 34.76 1.48
N VAL A 339 0.71 34.21 0.51
CA VAL A 339 2.15 33.94 0.63
C VAL A 339 2.98 35.23 0.69
N LYS A 340 2.58 36.28 -0.05
CA LYS A 340 3.25 37.59 0.03
C LYS A 340 2.99 38.29 1.36
N ASP A 341 1.78 38.16 1.91
CA ASP A 341 1.43 38.74 3.21
C ASP A 341 2.18 38.09 4.38
N THR A 342 2.47 36.78 4.33
CA THR A 342 3.22 36.08 5.41
C THR A 342 4.65 36.58 5.60
N SER A 343 5.24 37.24 4.61
CA SER A 343 6.62 37.76 4.71
C SER A 343 6.77 38.95 5.68
N ASN A 344 5.67 39.61 6.05
CA ASN A 344 5.67 40.84 6.88
C ASN A 344 4.83 40.74 8.17
N VAL A 345 4.41 39.55 8.60
CA VAL A 345 3.60 39.38 9.82
C VAL A 345 4.49 38.97 10.99
N GLU A 346 4.80 39.93 11.87
CA GLU A 346 5.03 39.62 13.29
C GLU A 346 3.86 38.75 13.76
N ILE A 347 4.14 37.55 14.28
CA ILE A 347 3.13 36.59 14.76
C ILE A 347 2.31 37.23 15.89
N LYS A 348 1.26 37.98 15.54
CA LYS A 348 0.27 38.61 16.45
C LYS A 348 -0.93 37.69 16.69
N SER A 349 -0.68 36.39 16.80
CA SER A 349 -1.61 35.42 17.37
C SER A 349 -0.94 34.97 18.65
N SER A 350 -1.48 35.35 19.82
CA SER A 350 -1.01 34.83 21.11
C SER A 350 -0.98 33.31 21.01
N PRO A 351 0.21 32.69 20.96
CA PRO A 351 0.28 31.26 20.77
C PRO A 351 -0.30 30.58 22.02
N PHE A 352 -0.83 29.37 21.85
CA PHE A 352 -1.41 28.64 22.97
C PHE A 352 -0.34 28.45 24.06
N ASN A 353 -0.74 28.46 25.34
CA ASN A 353 0.16 28.21 26.46
C ASN A 353 -0.53 27.23 27.41
N PHE A 354 0.21 26.59 28.30
CA PHE A 354 -0.38 25.74 29.33
C PHE A 354 0.31 25.99 30.65
N ASP A 355 -0.45 26.11 31.73
CA ASP A 355 0.09 26.22 33.08
C ASP A 355 0.14 24.86 33.76
N VAL A 356 1.15 24.67 34.60
CA VAL A 356 1.36 23.43 35.34
C VAL A 356 1.30 23.73 36.82
N LYS A 357 0.44 23.01 37.55
CA LYS A 357 0.33 23.08 39.01
C LYS A 357 0.54 21.69 39.60
N LEU A 358 1.35 21.61 40.64
CA LEU A 358 1.52 20.40 41.43
C LEU A 358 0.46 20.37 42.53
N GLY A 359 -0.26 19.26 42.65
CA GLY A 359 -1.15 19.01 43.79
C GLY A 359 -0.41 18.40 44.98
N GLU A 360 -1.13 18.23 46.08
CA GLU A 360 -0.59 17.65 47.32
C GLU A 360 -0.25 16.16 47.14
N LEU A 361 0.69 15.66 47.94
CA LEU A 361 1.11 14.25 47.89
C LEU A 361 -0.03 13.36 48.40
N GLU A 362 -0.59 12.55 47.51
CA GLU A 362 -1.65 11.60 47.82
C GLU A 362 -1.07 10.24 48.22
N ARG A 363 -1.83 9.46 49.00
CA ARG A 363 -1.48 8.07 49.33
C ARG A 363 -1.66 7.17 48.10
N SER A 364 -0.88 6.09 48.03
CA SER A 364 -0.99 5.07 46.99
C SER A 364 -2.45 4.61 46.83
N SER A 365 -2.98 4.72 45.60
CA SER A 365 -4.31 4.22 45.22
C SER A 365 -4.15 3.03 44.26
N ILE A 366 -5.21 2.22 44.10
CA ILE A 366 -5.22 1.02 43.23
C ILE A 366 -4.95 1.39 41.76
N ASP A 367 -5.25 2.64 41.37
CA ASP A 367 -5.08 3.13 40.00
C ASP A 367 -3.61 3.36 39.62
N TYR A 368 -2.70 3.42 40.60
CA TYR A 368 -1.26 3.64 40.38
C TYR A 368 -0.43 2.45 40.88
N SER A 369 0.44 1.93 40.02
CA SER A 369 1.36 0.82 40.35
C SER A 369 2.58 1.27 41.16
N SER A 370 2.35 2.03 42.24
CA SER A 370 3.41 2.59 43.09
C SER A 370 4.12 1.52 43.90
N LYS A 371 5.45 1.53 43.90
CA LYS A 371 6.25 0.54 44.63
C LYS A 371 6.43 0.95 46.10
N GLY A 372 6.08 0.06 47.03
CA GLY A 372 6.36 0.24 48.47
C GLY A 372 5.61 1.40 49.13
N ASP A 373 4.32 1.57 48.82
CA ASP A 373 3.46 2.67 49.32
C ASP A 373 4.02 4.07 49.06
N ALA A 374 4.81 4.23 47.98
CA ALA A 374 5.26 5.54 47.54
C ALA A 374 4.04 6.46 47.30
N PRO A 375 4.10 7.73 47.76
CA PRO A 375 3.04 8.68 47.50
C PRO A 375 2.95 8.98 45.99
N VAL A 376 1.83 9.57 45.58
CA VAL A 376 1.58 10.00 44.20
C VAL A 376 1.48 11.52 44.19
N CYS A 377 2.19 12.18 43.27
CA CYS A 377 2.09 13.62 43.07
C CYS A 377 1.22 13.89 41.82
N PRO A 378 0.00 14.41 41.97
CA PRO A 378 -0.83 14.79 40.83
C PRO A 378 -0.27 16.06 40.18
N VAL A 379 -0.08 16.00 38.86
CA VAL A 379 0.32 17.13 38.02
C VAL A 379 -0.90 17.59 37.23
N HIS A 380 -1.33 18.82 37.48
CA HIS A 380 -2.48 19.47 36.85
C HIS A 380 -1.99 20.40 35.74
N LEU A 381 -2.40 20.13 34.50
CA LEU A 381 -2.14 20.95 33.32
C LEU A 381 -3.41 21.71 32.95
N THR A 382 -3.31 23.03 32.83
CA THR A 382 -4.42 23.89 32.39
C THR A 382 -4.03 24.60 31.11
N PHE A 383 -4.71 24.30 30.00
CA PHE A 383 -4.40 24.91 28.72
C PHE A 383 -5.13 26.25 28.53
N HIS A 384 -4.44 27.20 27.93
CA HIS A 384 -4.88 28.57 27.68
C HIS A 384 -4.70 28.94 26.20
N ASN A 385 -5.62 29.72 25.65
CA ASN A 385 -5.62 30.20 24.26
C ASN A 385 -5.68 29.06 23.21
N LEU A 386 -6.46 28.01 23.46
CA LEU A 386 -6.69 26.93 22.49
C LEU A 386 -7.85 27.24 21.54
N ARG A 387 -7.74 26.81 20.27
CA ARG A 387 -8.84 26.88 19.30
C ARG A 387 -9.67 25.59 19.35
N ASP A 388 -10.99 25.69 19.17
CA ASP A 388 -11.96 24.58 19.32
C ASP A 388 -11.75 23.35 18.39
N SER A 389 -10.78 23.41 17.47
CA SER A 389 -10.43 22.35 16.51
C SER A 389 -9.03 21.76 16.70
N ASP A 390 -8.27 22.18 17.71
CA ASP A 390 -6.88 21.77 17.86
C ASP A 390 -6.75 20.39 18.52
N GLN A 391 -5.97 19.52 17.88
CA GLN A 391 -5.48 18.28 18.48
C GLN A 391 -4.17 18.56 19.20
N ILE A 392 -4.04 18.13 20.46
CA ILE A 392 -2.83 18.34 21.24
C ILE A 392 -2.17 16.99 21.53
N PHE A 393 -0.89 16.90 21.17
CA PHE A 393 -0.01 15.80 21.54
C PHE A 393 0.87 16.24 22.70
N LEU A 394 0.74 15.57 23.83
CA LEU A 394 1.56 15.81 25.02
C LEU A 394 2.58 14.69 25.17
N ASN A 395 3.85 15.06 25.18
CA ASN A 395 4.95 14.17 25.51
C ASN A 395 5.48 14.53 26.91
N ILE A 396 5.48 13.55 27.80
CA ILE A 396 5.95 13.70 29.18
C ILE A 396 7.27 12.95 29.31
N GLU A 397 8.36 13.70 29.44
CA GLU A 397 9.67 13.17 29.75
C GLU A 397 9.89 13.22 31.26
N CYS A 398 9.85 12.05 31.90
CA CYS A 398 10.06 11.88 33.33
C CYS A 398 10.77 10.55 33.61
N GLN A 399 11.70 10.56 34.57
CA GLN A 399 12.33 9.34 35.09
C GLN A 399 11.45 8.61 36.12
N MET A 400 10.49 9.33 36.73
CA MET A 400 9.45 8.74 37.57
C MET A 400 8.43 8.02 36.69
N ALA A 401 7.71 7.05 37.27
CA ALA A 401 6.62 6.38 36.58
C ALA A 401 5.42 7.32 36.47
N THR A 402 4.80 7.28 35.30
CA THR A 402 3.55 7.95 34.97
C THR A 402 2.66 6.93 34.26
N PRO A 403 1.33 7.04 34.34
CA PRO A 403 0.41 6.10 33.69
C PRO A 403 0.59 6.08 32.16
N SER A 404 0.98 7.21 31.58
CA SER A 404 1.21 7.37 30.15
C SER A 404 2.29 8.42 29.90
N LYS A 405 3.27 8.10 29.05
CA LYS A 405 4.28 9.07 28.58
C LYS A 405 3.80 9.97 27.44
N GLN A 406 2.71 9.58 26.79
CA GLN A 406 2.08 10.34 25.71
C GLN A 406 0.58 10.42 25.93
N ILE A 407 0.02 11.63 25.80
CA ILE A 407 -1.43 11.87 25.92
C ILE A 407 -1.87 12.63 24.68
N VAL A 408 -2.91 12.14 23.99
CA VAL A 408 -3.48 12.78 22.81
C VAL A 408 -4.86 13.31 23.15
N ILE A 409 -5.12 14.57 22.81
CA ILE A 409 -6.40 15.22 22.97
C ILE A 409 -6.94 15.54 21.59
N GLU A 410 -8.05 14.92 21.19
CA GLU A 410 -8.59 15.11 19.84
C GLU A 410 -9.33 16.44 19.66
N ARG A 411 -9.87 17.01 20.74
CA ARG A 411 -10.64 18.27 20.74
C ARG A 411 -10.39 19.04 22.03
N ALA A 412 -9.27 19.74 22.09
CA ALA A 412 -8.94 20.55 23.25
C ALA A 412 -9.68 21.90 23.16
N ARG A 413 -10.31 22.31 24.26
CA ARG A 413 -10.92 23.64 24.41
C ARG A 413 -10.11 24.51 25.35
N ASP A 414 -10.34 25.80 25.31
CA ASP A 414 -9.72 26.70 26.27
C ASP A 414 -10.14 26.34 27.71
N GLY A 415 -9.18 26.23 28.63
CA GLY A 415 -9.40 25.73 29.99
C GLY A 415 -9.51 24.20 30.11
N THR A 416 -9.09 23.43 29.11
CA THR A 416 -8.97 21.96 29.25
C THR A 416 -7.97 21.64 30.35
N ASN A 417 -8.39 20.79 31.29
CA ASN A 417 -7.56 20.36 32.41
C ASN A 417 -7.17 18.89 32.24
N ILE A 418 -5.89 18.59 32.36
CA ILE A 418 -5.36 17.22 32.34
C ILE A 418 -4.63 16.96 33.62
N ASN A 419 -4.94 15.83 34.24
CA ASN A 419 -4.34 15.41 35.48
C ASN A 419 -3.67 14.06 35.26
N PHE A 420 -2.41 13.93 35.64
CA PHE A 420 -1.73 12.64 35.71
C PHE A 420 -0.87 12.59 36.98
N GLY A 421 -0.73 11.38 37.55
CA GLY A 421 0.08 11.15 38.74
C GLY A 421 1.51 10.76 38.37
N CYS A 422 2.49 11.38 39.02
CA CYS A 422 3.88 10.94 39.03
C CYS A 422 4.15 10.11 40.31
N TYR A 423 4.80 8.96 40.18
CA TYR A 423 5.07 8.06 41.31
C TYR A 423 6.33 7.20 41.09
N VAL A 424 6.81 6.51 42.14
CA VAL A 424 7.96 5.59 42.05
C VAL A 424 7.51 4.25 41.48
N GLY A 425 8.04 3.87 40.30
CA GLY A 425 7.71 2.62 39.60
C GLY A 425 8.74 1.50 39.78
N GLU A 426 8.89 0.66 38.74
CA GLU A 426 9.80 -0.50 38.74
C GLU A 426 11.27 -0.18 38.46
N LYS A 427 11.55 0.97 37.84
CA LYS A 427 12.91 1.47 37.62
C LYS A 427 13.27 2.48 38.70
N LEU A 428 14.50 2.42 39.21
CA LEU A 428 15.00 3.39 40.19
C LEU A 428 15.05 4.78 39.52
N PRO A 429 14.34 5.79 40.05
CA PRO A 429 14.36 7.12 39.46
C PRO A 429 15.71 7.81 39.71
N THR A 430 16.20 8.53 38.71
CA THR A 430 17.51 9.21 38.72
C THR A 430 17.40 10.74 38.70
N SER A 431 16.19 11.27 38.53
CA SER A 431 15.88 12.71 38.52
C SER A 431 14.43 12.95 38.93
N THR A 432 14.19 14.06 39.63
CA THR A 432 12.85 14.58 39.97
C THR A 432 12.33 15.61 38.97
N GLN A 433 13.10 15.88 37.91
CA GLN A 433 12.73 16.84 36.87
C GLN A 433 11.76 16.21 35.86
N VAL A 434 10.73 16.96 35.49
CA VAL A 434 9.73 16.58 34.48
C VAL A 434 9.73 17.64 33.40
N THR A 435 9.89 17.20 32.15
CA THR A 435 9.73 18.06 30.98
C THR A 435 8.45 17.65 30.26
N ILE A 436 7.54 18.60 30.09
CA ILE A 436 6.26 18.39 29.40
C ILE A 436 6.31 19.19 28.12
N VAL A 437 6.14 18.51 26.99
CA VAL A 437 6.12 19.12 25.65
C VAL A 437 4.72 18.94 25.07
N ALA A 438 4.06 20.05 24.75
CA ALA A 438 2.75 20.08 24.11
C ALA A 438 2.89 20.56 22.67
N HIS A 439 2.42 19.74 21.72
CA HIS A 439 2.41 20.05 20.30
C HIS A 439 0.96 20.15 19.81
N ALA A 440 0.55 21.31 19.28
CA ALA A 440 -0.80 21.50 18.74
C ALA A 440 -0.84 21.36 17.21
N VAL A 441 -1.78 20.58 16.70
CA VAL A 441 -2.09 20.38 15.28
C VAL A 441 -3.51 20.91 15.01
N PRO A 442 -3.76 21.73 13.98
CA PRO A 442 -2.89 22.10 12.85
C PRO A 442 -1.98 23.30 13.09
N GLY A 443 -1.94 23.87 14.30
CA GLY A 443 -1.17 25.07 14.62
C GLY A 443 0.34 24.97 14.43
N ASN A 444 0.92 23.76 14.41
CA ASN A 444 2.38 23.51 14.35
C ASN A 444 3.19 24.29 15.40
N PHE A 445 2.57 24.65 16.52
CA PHE A 445 3.26 25.27 17.64
C PHE A 445 3.59 24.21 18.69
N SER A 446 4.80 24.31 19.24
CA SER A 446 5.26 23.46 20.34
C SER A 446 5.64 24.32 21.52
N PHE A 447 5.08 24.01 22.69
CA PHE A 447 5.46 24.62 23.96
C PHE A 447 6.01 23.55 24.87
N TYR A 448 7.07 23.88 25.61
CA TYR A 448 7.57 23.02 26.67
C TYR A 448 7.64 23.77 27.99
N LYS A 449 7.36 23.05 29.07
CA LYS A 449 7.59 23.52 30.44
C LYS A 449 8.32 22.44 31.22
N GLN A 450 9.24 22.90 32.06
CA GLN A 450 10.01 22.03 32.92
C GLN A 450 9.69 22.36 34.39
N LEU A 451 9.50 21.32 35.19
CA LEU A 451 9.18 21.44 36.61
C LEU A 451 9.96 20.40 37.42
N ARG A 452 10.03 20.59 38.73
CA ARG A 452 10.66 19.65 39.65
C ARG A 452 9.62 19.12 40.64
N LEU A 453 9.58 17.80 40.79
CA LEU A 453 8.69 17.12 41.74
C LEU A 453 9.22 17.23 43.17
N PRO A 454 8.34 17.22 44.19
CA PRO A 454 8.76 17.27 45.59
C PRO A 454 9.65 16.08 45.96
N LEU A 455 10.70 16.32 46.74
CA LEU A 455 11.63 15.26 47.16
C LEU A 455 10.93 14.15 47.97
N GLY A 456 9.91 14.49 48.74
CA GLY A 456 9.06 13.54 49.49
C GLY A 456 8.28 12.56 48.62
N LEU A 457 8.19 12.79 47.31
CA LEU A 457 7.65 11.81 46.37
C LEU A 457 8.56 10.58 46.23
N MET A 458 9.87 10.82 46.27
CA MET A 458 10.88 9.80 46.00
C MET A 458 11.44 9.19 47.28
N PHE A 459 11.56 9.97 48.35
CA PHE A 459 12.25 9.58 49.58
C PHE A 459 11.37 9.59 50.83
N HIS A 460 11.67 8.69 51.75
CA HIS A 460 11.27 8.79 53.15
C HIS A 460 12.50 8.89 54.07
N SER A 461 12.32 9.45 55.27
CA SER A 461 13.38 9.55 56.27
C SER A 461 13.84 8.16 56.71
N SER A 462 15.16 7.98 56.85
CA SER A 462 15.81 6.75 57.30
C SER A 462 17.03 7.04 58.16
N SER A 463 17.59 6.01 58.80
CA SER A 463 18.87 6.14 59.50
C SER A 463 20.00 6.52 58.51
N PRO A 464 20.85 7.51 58.84
CA PRO A 464 21.97 7.88 57.99
C PRO A 464 23.07 6.82 58.00
N ASP A 465 23.53 6.45 56.81
CA ASP A 465 24.66 5.56 56.61
C ASP A 465 25.98 6.34 56.64
N ARG A 466 26.95 5.86 57.42
CA ARG A 466 28.26 6.48 57.60
C ARG A 466 29.27 6.05 56.55
N ASN A 467 29.08 4.89 55.91
CA ASN A 467 30.06 4.30 55.00
C ASN A 467 29.43 4.02 53.64
N ALA A 468 29.57 4.98 52.72
CA ALA A 468 29.13 4.82 51.34
C ALA A 468 30.28 5.03 50.34
N LYS A 469 30.21 4.37 49.18
CA LYS A 469 31.21 4.41 48.10
C LYS A 469 31.37 5.80 47.48
N TYR A 470 30.28 6.46 47.09
CA TYR A 470 30.32 7.74 46.38
C TYR A 470 30.07 8.91 47.34
N LYS A 471 30.91 9.96 47.25
CA LYS A 471 30.89 11.09 48.19
C LYS A 471 31.06 12.43 47.46
N VAL A 472 30.22 13.39 47.80
CA VAL A 472 30.29 14.78 47.35
C VAL A 472 30.26 15.69 48.56
N ILE A 473 31.13 16.68 48.58
CA ILE A 473 31.27 17.67 49.64
C ILE A 473 30.98 19.03 49.02
N LEU A 474 29.99 19.72 49.57
CA LEU A 474 29.65 21.09 49.25
C LEU A 474 30.14 22.00 50.38
N GLU A 475 30.79 23.10 50.03
CA GLU A 475 31.26 24.14 50.93
C GLU A 475 30.47 25.42 50.67
N ILE A 476 30.06 26.08 51.75
CA ILE A 476 29.25 27.30 51.73
C ILE A 476 30.01 28.42 52.45
N ASP A 477 29.92 29.63 51.91
CA ASP A 477 30.57 30.84 52.43
C ASP A 477 29.90 31.41 53.71
N GLN A 478 28.67 30.96 54.01
CA GLN A 478 27.88 31.37 55.16
C GLN A 478 27.78 30.27 56.24
N ALA A 479 27.21 30.62 57.40
CA ALA A 479 26.94 29.67 58.47
C ALA A 479 25.97 28.57 58.02
N MET A 480 26.25 27.33 58.41
CA MET A 480 25.46 26.17 58.02
C MET A 480 24.00 26.27 58.52
N ALA A 481 23.04 26.21 57.60
CA ALA A 481 21.63 26.04 57.93
C ALA A 481 21.36 24.63 58.51
N PRO A 482 20.53 24.50 59.54
CA PRO A 482 20.29 23.18 60.15
C PRO A 482 19.36 22.33 59.26
N LEU A 483 19.69 21.05 59.10
CA LEU A 483 19.01 20.16 58.15
C LEU A 483 17.52 19.93 58.49
N ASN A 484 17.15 20.04 59.77
CA ASN A 484 15.77 19.93 60.24
C ASN A 484 14.88 21.10 59.77
N GLN A 485 15.46 22.28 59.55
CA GLN A 485 14.75 23.43 58.98
C GLN A 485 14.67 23.32 57.45
N LEU A 486 15.74 22.83 56.81
CA LEU A 486 15.77 22.65 55.36
C LEU A 486 14.81 21.54 54.89
N TYR A 487 14.66 20.47 55.66
CA TYR A 487 13.85 19.29 55.32
C TYR A 487 12.71 19.04 56.32
N ALA A 488 11.99 20.11 56.68
CA ALA A 488 10.83 20.02 57.57
C ALA A 488 9.70 19.14 56.99
N ASP A 489 9.57 19.11 55.66
CA ASP A 489 8.64 18.27 54.88
C ASP A 489 8.92 16.77 55.01
N LEU A 490 10.18 16.39 55.24
CA LEU A 490 10.61 15.00 55.39
C LEU A 490 10.74 14.56 56.86
N HIS A 491 10.28 15.38 57.81
CA HIS A 491 10.34 15.11 59.25
C HIS A 491 11.77 14.82 59.75
N ALA A 492 12.74 15.61 59.31
CA ALA A 492 14.13 15.46 59.74
C ALA A 492 14.31 15.80 61.24
N GLU A 493 14.62 14.80 62.06
CA GLU A 493 14.76 14.97 63.52
C GLU A 493 16.09 15.63 63.93
N ASN A 494 17.17 15.35 63.20
CA ASN A 494 18.52 15.77 63.55
C ASN A 494 18.99 16.97 62.71
N PRO A 495 19.58 18.02 63.32
CA PRO A 495 20.04 19.20 62.60
C PRO A 495 21.35 18.98 61.82
N GLN A 496 22.10 17.91 62.12
CA GLN A 496 23.45 17.65 61.55
C GLN A 496 23.54 16.42 60.66
N SER A 497 22.56 15.51 60.69
CA SER A 497 22.59 14.31 59.84
C SER A 497 21.20 13.91 59.40
N LEU A 498 21.05 13.57 58.12
CA LEU A 498 19.80 13.11 57.53
C LEU A 498 20.07 11.88 56.66
N GLY A 499 19.30 10.81 56.85
CA GLY A 499 19.27 9.66 55.96
C GLY A 499 17.97 9.67 55.16
N LEU A 500 18.06 9.39 53.87
CA LEU A 500 16.94 9.32 52.94
C LEU A 500 16.96 7.98 52.24
N ARG A 501 15.84 7.27 52.24
CA ARG A 501 15.65 6.00 51.52
C ARG A 501 14.59 6.15 50.44
N VAL A 502 14.86 5.61 49.25
CA VAL A 502 13.90 5.61 48.15
C VAL A 502 12.77 4.61 48.43
N TYR A 503 11.51 5.00 48.24
CA TYR A 503 10.38 4.10 48.43
C TYR A 503 10.49 2.84 47.57
N GLY A 504 10.30 1.66 48.16
CA GLY A 504 10.32 0.38 47.45
C GLY A 504 11.71 -0.11 46.98
N TYR A 505 12.80 0.55 47.38
CA TYR A 505 14.18 0.15 47.11
C TYR A 505 15.04 0.23 48.38
N ASP A 506 16.05 -0.64 48.48
CA ASP A 506 17.09 -0.51 49.50
C ASP A 506 18.21 0.42 49.01
N ALA A 507 17.81 1.61 48.52
CA ALA A 507 18.72 2.61 48.01
C ALA A 507 18.68 3.85 48.91
N THR A 508 19.80 4.15 49.56
CA THR A 508 19.90 5.19 50.59
C THR A 508 20.89 6.28 50.23
N VAL A 509 20.59 7.52 50.63
CA VAL A 509 21.48 8.68 50.57
C VAL A 509 21.56 9.31 51.94
N SER A 510 22.76 9.72 52.35
CA SER A 510 22.98 10.35 53.66
C SER A 510 23.64 11.71 53.50
N ILE A 511 23.15 12.70 54.24
CA ILE A 511 23.64 14.08 54.29
C ILE A 511 24.20 14.32 55.69
N PHE A 512 25.42 14.83 55.77
CA PHE A 512 26.08 15.22 57.01
C PHE A 512 26.48 16.69 56.94
N GLY A 513 25.96 17.49 57.86
CA GLY A 513 26.33 18.89 58.03
C GLY A 513 27.45 19.06 59.07
N ALA A 514 28.51 19.77 58.70
CA ALA A 514 29.62 20.09 59.58
C ALA A 514 29.61 21.59 59.93
N ASN A 515 29.04 21.93 61.10
CA ASN A 515 28.88 23.33 61.56
C ASN A 515 30.19 24.12 61.63
N LYS A 516 31.31 23.48 61.98
CA LYS A 516 32.61 24.16 62.17
C LYS A 516 33.27 24.55 60.85
N SER A 517 32.96 23.84 59.76
CA SER A 517 33.58 24.07 58.44
C SER A 517 32.60 24.60 57.41
N SER A 518 31.33 24.79 57.75
CA SER A 518 30.24 25.14 56.80
C SER A 518 30.20 24.22 55.58
N ARG A 519 30.32 22.91 55.79
CA ARG A 519 30.32 21.90 54.71
C ARG A 519 29.18 20.92 54.86
N TYR A 520 28.57 20.54 53.73
CA TYR A 520 27.65 19.42 53.63
C TYR A 520 28.32 18.29 52.88
N ARG A 521 28.36 17.10 53.49
CA ARG A 521 28.83 15.88 52.85
C ARG A 521 27.64 14.99 52.53
N ILE A 522 27.43 14.73 51.24
CA ILE A 522 26.41 13.84 50.70
C ILE A 522 27.09 12.54 50.27
N GLN A 523 26.53 11.40 50.65
CA GLN A 523 27.10 10.10 50.30
C GLN A 523 26.03 9.04 50.03
N SER A 524 26.30 8.16 49.06
CA SER A 524 25.40 7.07 48.65
C SER A 524 26.19 5.94 47.97
N GLU A 525 25.62 4.73 47.98
CA GLU A 525 26.07 3.61 47.14
C GLU A 525 25.67 3.79 45.67
N TYR A 526 24.71 4.68 45.37
CA TYR A 526 24.18 4.90 44.03
C TYR A 526 24.51 6.32 43.54
N PRO A 527 25.26 6.47 42.43
CA PRO A 527 25.66 7.79 41.93
C PRO A 527 24.47 8.62 41.42
N SER A 528 23.43 7.97 40.89
CA SER A 528 22.22 8.62 40.40
C SER A 528 21.46 9.40 41.46
N LEU A 529 21.50 8.93 42.70
CA LEU A 529 20.80 9.59 43.80
C LEU A 529 21.56 10.82 44.33
N LEU A 530 22.88 10.87 44.12
CA LEU A 530 23.68 12.03 44.52
C LEU A 530 23.24 13.29 43.78
N ASN A 531 23.00 13.19 42.47
CA ASN A 531 22.55 14.33 41.68
C ASN A 531 21.22 14.89 42.20
N VAL A 532 20.25 14.01 42.48
CA VAL A 532 18.93 14.40 42.98
C VAL A 532 19.02 15.14 44.31
N VAL A 533 19.77 14.60 45.27
CA VAL A 533 19.86 15.19 46.61
C VAL A 533 20.73 16.45 46.62
N VAL A 534 21.80 16.50 45.83
CA VAL A 534 22.66 17.70 45.73
C VAL A 534 21.90 18.86 45.09
N THR A 535 21.22 18.62 43.96
CA THR A 535 20.43 19.67 43.27
C THR A 535 19.30 20.20 44.16
N ASP A 536 18.58 19.34 44.88
CA ASP A 536 17.54 19.75 45.83
C ASP A 536 18.12 20.54 47.02
N LEU A 537 19.22 20.06 47.62
CA LEU A 537 19.89 20.76 48.71
C LEU A 537 20.34 22.16 48.28
N GLY A 538 20.92 22.29 47.08
CA GLY A 538 21.36 23.58 46.55
C GLY A 538 20.20 24.56 46.37
N ASP A 539 19.08 24.13 45.81
CA ASP A 539 17.90 24.98 45.62
C ASP A 539 17.28 25.41 46.95
N ARG A 540 17.22 24.52 47.94
CA ARG A 540 16.77 24.85 49.30
C ARG A 540 17.73 25.82 50.00
N LEU A 541 19.04 25.69 49.79
CA LEU A 541 20.02 26.61 50.35
C LEU A 541 19.91 28.00 49.73
N MET A 542 19.80 28.09 48.40
CA MET A 542 19.63 29.38 47.70
C MET A 542 18.32 30.08 48.09
N SER A 543 17.26 29.32 48.35
CA SER A 543 15.96 29.87 48.77
C SER A 543 15.97 30.38 50.22
N ASN A 544 16.66 29.69 51.13
CA ASN A 544 16.73 30.07 52.55
C ASN A 544 17.83 31.10 52.84
N LEU A 545 18.87 31.16 52.02
CA LEU A 545 20.02 32.04 52.19
C LEU A 545 20.29 32.83 50.89
N PRO A 546 19.77 34.08 50.76
CA PRO A 546 19.98 34.87 49.55
C PRO A 546 21.45 35.25 49.39
N GLY A 547 22.02 34.98 48.21
CA GLY A 547 23.40 35.35 47.86
C GLY A 547 24.48 34.36 48.31
N VAL A 548 24.12 33.11 48.64
CA VAL A 548 25.10 32.07 49.00
C VAL A 548 25.88 31.57 47.79
N ASN A 549 27.21 31.60 47.90
CA ASN A 549 28.09 30.89 46.99
C ASN A 549 28.27 29.44 47.47
N ILE A 550 27.91 28.49 46.61
CA ILE A 550 28.09 27.06 46.84
C ILE A 550 29.26 26.59 45.99
N SER A 551 30.25 25.94 46.59
CA SER A 551 31.33 25.28 45.87
C SER A 551 31.37 23.80 46.23
N GLY A 552 31.71 22.92 45.30
CA GLY A 552 31.76 21.48 45.58
C GLY A 552 32.87 20.76 44.84
N ASN A 553 33.27 19.59 45.32
CA ASN A 553 34.18 18.73 44.57
C ASN A 553 33.46 18.12 43.36
N LEU A 554 34.12 18.10 42.20
CA LEU A 554 33.56 17.53 40.98
C LEU A 554 33.79 16.00 40.97
N PRO A 555 32.76 15.17 40.70
CA PRO A 555 32.86 13.71 40.69
C PRO A 555 33.47 13.17 39.38
N ILE A 556 34.59 13.74 38.92
CA ILE A 556 35.22 13.42 37.63
C ILE A 556 35.71 11.96 37.58
N GLU A 557 36.37 11.49 38.65
CA GLU A 557 36.89 10.11 38.76
C GLU A 557 35.78 9.06 38.68
N TYR A 558 34.59 9.38 39.22
CA TYR A 558 33.45 8.48 39.15
C TYR A 558 32.87 8.44 37.73
N ALA A 559 32.78 9.60 37.08
CA ALA A 559 32.29 9.69 35.71
C ALA A 559 33.23 8.97 34.72
N SER A 560 34.55 9.05 34.90
CA SER A 560 35.51 8.35 34.02
C SER A 560 35.39 6.83 34.16
N GLY A 561 35.26 6.31 35.38
CA GLY A 561 35.07 4.87 35.61
C GLY A 561 33.80 4.32 34.96
N TYR A 562 32.68 5.05 35.04
CA TYR A 562 31.43 4.64 34.37
C TYR A 562 31.49 4.76 32.85
N LEU A 563 32.27 5.72 32.33
CA LEU A 563 32.46 5.91 30.91
C LEU A 563 33.31 4.76 30.31
N GLU A 564 34.35 4.32 31.01
CA GLU A 564 35.13 3.11 30.64
C GLU A 564 34.27 1.85 30.67
N GLU A 565 33.44 1.68 31.71
CA GLU A 565 32.48 0.57 31.78
C GLU A 565 31.51 0.59 30.60
N TYR A 566 30.94 1.75 30.28
CA TYR A 566 30.03 1.91 29.16
C TYR A 566 30.70 1.56 27.82
N PHE A 567 31.93 2.01 27.61
CA PHE A 567 32.73 1.69 26.44
C PHE A 567 33.00 0.18 26.32
N GLY A 568 33.32 -0.49 27.41
CA GLY A 568 33.46 -1.95 27.41
C GLY A 568 32.15 -2.67 27.08
N LEU A 569 31.01 -2.16 27.56
CA LEU A 569 29.68 -2.70 27.24
C LEU A 569 29.29 -2.46 25.77
N GLU A 570 29.67 -1.32 25.19
CA GLU A 570 29.43 -0.99 23.77
C GLU A 570 30.20 -1.92 22.84
N ASP A 571 31.48 -2.18 23.13
CA ASP A 571 32.29 -3.14 22.37
C ASP A 571 31.72 -4.56 22.49
N LYS A 572 31.28 -4.94 23.70
CA LYS A 572 30.62 -6.22 23.94
C LYS A 572 29.32 -6.34 23.15
N TYR A 573 28.47 -5.31 23.16
CA TYR A 573 27.21 -5.26 22.41
C TYR A 573 27.43 -5.38 20.90
N SER A 574 28.44 -4.68 20.37
CA SER A 574 28.81 -4.77 18.95
C SER A 574 29.25 -6.18 18.55
N ASN A 575 30.03 -6.85 19.41
CA ASN A 575 30.46 -8.23 19.18
C ASN A 575 29.29 -9.23 19.28
N GLU A 576 28.42 -9.10 20.28
CA GLU A 576 27.21 -9.92 20.43
C GLU A 576 26.27 -9.74 19.23
N LYS A 577 26.09 -8.51 18.76
CA LYS A 577 25.29 -8.20 17.56
C LYS A 577 25.84 -8.91 16.31
N LYS A 578 27.15 -8.87 16.07
CA LYS A 578 27.79 -9.59 14.95
C LYS A 578 27.57 -11.11 15.04
N GLN A 579 27.60 -11.67 16.26
CA GLN A 579 27.33 -13.10 16.46
C GLN A 579 25.86 -13.46 16.17
N VAL A 580 24.91 -12.62 16.63
CA VAL A 580 23.48 -12.79 16.33
C VAL A 580 23.23 -12.69 14.82
N GLU A 581 23.86 -11.75 14.12
CA GLU A 581 23.75 -11.62 12.67
C GLU A 581 24.28 -12.86 11.94
N ALA A 582 25.43 -13.39 12.35
CA ALA A 582 26.01 -14.61 11.77
C ALA A 582 25.10 -15.83 11.99
N ARG A 583 24.57 -16.02 13.20
CA ARG A 583 23.67 -17.14 13.52
C ARG A 583 22.30 -17.00 12.86
N SER A 584 21.80 -15.78 12.70
CA SER A 584 20.56 -15.53 11.95
C SER A 584 20.68 -15.93 10.47
N LYS A 585 21.85 -15.69 9.86
CA LYS A 585 22.13 -16.13 8.48
C LYS A 585 22.19 -17.66 8.38
N GLU A 586 22.78 -18.33 9.37
CA GLU A 586 22.83 -19.80 9.43
C GLU A 586 21.43 -20.42 9.57
N VAL A 587 20.60 -19.92 10.49
CA VAL A 587 19.20 -20.37 10.65
C VAL A 587 18.44 -20.21 9.34
N ARG A 588 18.56 -19.05 8.68
CA ARG A 588 17.91 -18.80 7.38
C ARG A 588 18.39 -19.77 6.29
N ALA A 589 19.67 -20.14 6.29
CA ALA A 589 20.21 -21.12 5.34
C ALA A 589 19.66 -22.53 5.62
N ILE A 590 19.52 -22.92 6.88
CA ILE A 590 18.93 -24.20 7.29
C ILE A 590 17.44 -24.24 6.90
N GLU A 591 16.69 -23.17 7.16
CA GLU A 591 15.28 -23.04 6.76
C GLU A 591 15.10 -23.12 5.23
N ALA A 592 15.98 -22.46 4.45
CA ALA A 592 15.95 -22.55 3.00
C ALA A 592 16.23 -23.98 2.49
N LEU A 593 17.18 -24.68 3.13
CA LEU A 593 17.46 -26.09 2.85
C LEU A 593 16.24 -26.96 3.17
N LEU A 594 15.60 -26.76 4.32
CA LEU A 594 14.38 -27.45 4.74
C LEU A 594 13.25 -27.25 3.72
N LEU A 595 13.00 -26.00 3.30
CA LEU A 595 11.99 -25.67 2.29
C LEU A 595 12.28 -26.34 0.94
N SER A 596 13.55 -26.41 0.53
CA SER A 596 13.93 -27.08 -0.72
C SER A 596 13.66 -28.58 -0.67
N LYS A 597 13.92 -29.22 0.48
CA LYS A 597 13.64 -30.64 0.71
C LYS A 597 12.14 -30.92 0.81
N ALA A 598 11.38 -30.06 1.48
CA ALA A 598 9.93 -30.19 1.61
C ALA A 598 9.17 -30.03 0.28
N LYS A 599 9.73 -29.28 -0.69
CA LYS A 599 9.17 -29.16 -2.05
C LYS A 599 9.37 -30.43 -2.89
N ASN A 600 10.33 -31.28 -2.56
CA ASN A 600 10.58 -32.50 -3.31
C ASN A 600 9.55 -33.56 -2.94
N ALA A 601 8.89 -34.16 -3.94
CA ALA A 601 7.87 -35.21 -3.73
C ALA A 601 8.43 -36.53 -3.17
N LYS A 602 9.76 -36.66 -3.03
CA LYS A 602 10.41 -37.81 -2.40
C LYS A 602 10.54 -37.53 -0.91
N LEU A 603 10.06 -38.45 -0.06
CA LEU A 603 10.31 -38.42 1.38
C LEU A 603 11.79 -38.70 1.64
N ASP A 604 12.62 -37.67 1.61
CA ASP A 604 13.97 -37.73 2.17
C ASP A 604 13.88 -37.58 3.70
N ASP A 605 14.74 -38.26 4.44
CA ASP A 605 14.81 -38.14 5.91
C ASP A 605 15.25 -36.71 6.30
N VAL A 606 14.39 -36.01 7.03
CA VAL A 606 14.55 -34.59 7.42
C VAL A 606 15.01 -34.45 8.87
N THR A 607 15.06 -35.54 9.64
CA THR A 607 15.33 -35.52 11.10
C THR A 607 16.66 -34.85 11.45
N HIS A 608 17.69 -35.03 10.63
CA HIS A 608 19.00 -34.38 10.83
C HIS A 608 18.96 -32.85 10.61
N VAL A 609 18.08 -32.37 9.73
CA VAL A 609 17.91 -30.94 9.46
C VAL A 609 17.06 -30.29 10.56
N GLU A 610 16.04 -31.00 11.05
CA GLU A 610 15.20 -30.56 12.18
C GLU A 610 16.03 -30.42 13.47
N THR A 611 16.81 -31.45 13.83
CA THR A 611 17.69 -31.39 15.01
C THR A 611 18.75 -30.29 14.90
N LEU A 612 19.27 -30.02 13.70
CA LEU A 612 20.17 -28.91 13.45
C LEU A 612 19.46 -27.56 13.62
N LEU A 613 18.23 -27.43 13.11
CA LEU A 613 17.43 -26.22 13.22
C LEU A 613 17.09 -25.91 14.67
N ASP A 614 16.64 -26.89 15.45
CA ASP A 614 16.30 -26.73 16.87
C ASP A 614 17.51 -26.19 17.65
N LYS A 615 18.68 -26.82 17.46
CA LYS A 615 19.91 -26.38 18.12
C LYS A 615 20.36 -24.98 17.68
N ALA A 616 20.24 -24.67 16.38
CA ALA A 616 20.57 -23.35 15.86
C ALA A 616 19.61 -22.27 16.40
N HIS A 617 18.33 -22.62 16.59
CA HIS A 617 17.32 -21.72 17.13
C HIS A 617 17.51 -21.46 18.64
N GLU A 618 17.75 -22.52 19.43
CA GLU A 618 18.05 -22.39 20.86
C GLU A 618 19.29 -21.52 21.12
N THR A 619 20.35 -21.72 20.34
CA THR A 619 21.56 -20.90 20.46
C THR A 619 21.34 -19.46 20.02
N LEU A 620 20.53 -19.21 18.98
CA LEU A 620 20.16 -17.85 18.56
C LEU A 620 19.37 -17.13 19.65
N ILE A 621 18.37 -17.78 20.25
CA ILE A 621 17.58 -17.21 21.34
C ILE A 621 18.49 -16.87 22.53
N ALA A 622 19.38 -17.78 22.93
CA ALA A 622 20.30 -17.54 24.04
C ALA A 622 21.23 -16.33 23.78
N LEU A 623 21.69 -16.13 22.54
CA LEU A 623 22.48 -14.95 22.16
C LEU A 623 21.64 -13.65 22.17
N ILE A 624 20.38 -13.72 21.73
CA ILE A 624 19.45 -12.58 21.79
C ILE A 624 19.20 -12.18 23.25
N ASP A 625 18.97 -13.14 24.15
CA ASP A 625 18.79 -12.88 25.57
C ASP A 625 20.03 -12.22 26.20
N GLN A 626 21.23 -12.68 25.82
CA GLN A 626 22.49 -12.05 26.24
C GLN A 626 22.60 -10.61 25.74
N LEU A 627 22.31 -10.37 24.46
CA LEU A 627 22.32 -9.03 23.86
C LEU A 627 21.33 -8.10 24.55
N CYS A 628 20.11 -8.56 24.82
CA CYS A 628 19.11 -7.80 25.58
C CYS A 628 19.57 -7.50 27.02
N ALA A 629 20.25 -8.44 27.68
CA ALA A 629 20.83 -8.21 29.01
C ALA A 629 21.96 -7.17 28.97
N THR A 630 22.82 -7.22 27.96
CA THR A 630 23.88 -6.21 27.73
C THR A 630 23.26 -4.83 27.46
N GLN A 631 22.22 -4.75 26.64
CA GLN A 631 21.50 -3.49 26.37
C GLN A 631 20.89 -2.88 27.64
N LYS A 632 20.25 -3.68 28.50
CA LYS A 632 19.73 -3.20 29.79
C LYS A 632 20.82 -2.64 30.71
N ARG A 633 22.00 -3.26 30.71
CA ARG A 633 23.17 -2.77 31.47
C ARG A 633 23.71 -1.46 30.89
N MET A 634 23.80 -1.36 29.55
CA MET A 634 24.18 -0.12 28.88
C MET A 634 23.22 1.03 29.22
N GLU A 635 21.91 0.79 29.20
CA GLU A 635 20.90 1.79 29.59
C GLU A 635 21.10 2.27 31.04
N SER A 636 21.40 1.36 31.96
CA SER A 636 21.63 1.66 33.38
C SER A 636 22.93 2.46 33.60
N ALA A 637 24.01 2.08 32.90
CA ALA A 637 25.27 2.81 32.92
C ALA A 637 25.11 4.21 32.30
N ARG A 638 24.35 4.32 31.19
CA ARG A 638 24.01 5.59 30.54
C ARG A 638 23.27 6.54 31.47
N GLN A 639 22.25 6.06 32.19
CA GLN A 639 21.51 6.86 33.16
C GLN A 639 22.41 7.33 34.31
N SER A 640 23.30 6.46 34.80
CA SER A 640 24.26 6.82 35.85
C SER A 640 25.25 7.87 35.37
N LEU A 641 25.79 7.74 34.15
CA LEU A 641 26.68 8.74 33.56
C LEU A 641 25.99 10.09 33.36
N CYS A 642 24.76 10.09 32.83
CA CYS A 642 23.95 11.29 32.67
C CYS A 642 23.74 12.01 34.01
N SER A 643 23.41 11.27 35.08
CA SER A 643 23.25 11.86 36.41
C SER A 643 24.53 12.47 36.98
N LEU A 644 25.70 11.86 36.73
CA LEU A 644 27.00 12.37 37.17
C LEU A 644 27.41 13.63 36.39
N LEU A 645 27.12 13.69 35.09
CA LEU A 645 27.38 14.87 34.27
C LEU A 645 26.45 16.03 34.67
N ASN A 646 25.16 15.80 34.90
CA ASN A 646 24.23 16.81 35.40
C ASN A 646 24.68 17.36 36.76
N LEU A 647 25.18 16.48 37.64
CA LEU A 647 25.72 16.87 38.94
C LEU A 647 26.96 17.76 38.77
N ALA A 648 27.89 17.38 37.90
CA ALA A 648 29.07 18.18 37.59
C ALA A 648 28.67 19.55 37.01
N ALA A 649 27.74 19.59 36.06
CA ALA A 649 27.22 20.81 35.45
C ALA A 649 26.55 21.73 36.49
N THR A 650 25.77 21.17 37.43
CA THR A 650 25.13 21.94 38.51
C THR A 650 26.16 22.57 39.44
N ILE A 651 27.19 21.81 39.85
CA ILE A 651 28.27 22.33 40.71
C ILE A 651 29.09 23.40 39.98
N MET A 652 29.33 23.26 38.67
CA MET A 652 30.00 24.27 37.85
C MET A 652 29.15 25.55 37.72
N ARG A 653 27.84 25.42 37.50
CA ARG A 653 26.90 26.57 37.47
C ARG A 653 26.95 27.37 38.77
N TRP A 654 26.99 26.72 39.93
CA TRP A 654 27.12 27.42 41.22
C TRP A 654 28.47 28.14 41.40
N ARG A 655 29.51 27.72 40.68
CA ARG A 655 30.83 28.40 40.64
C ARG A 655 30.90 29.53 39.60
N ASN A 656 29.79 29.87 38.92
CA ASN A 656 29.74 30.77 37.78
C ASN A 656 30.67 30.35 36.61
N LEU A 657 30.91 29.05 36.46
CA LEU A 657 31.58 28.49 35.29
C LEU A 657 30.52 28.03 34.29
N GLU A 658 30.68 28.37 33.02
CA GLU A 658 29.84 27.81 31.95
C GLU A 658 30.13 26.31 31.83
N ALA A 659 29.14 25.48 32.18
CA ALA A 659 29.22 24.05 31.93
C ALA A 659 29.11 23.82 30.42
N THR A 660 30.19 23.35 29.80
CA THR A 660 30.26 23.04 28.36
C THR A 660 29.37 21.85 27.98
N ILE A 661 29.07 20.96 28.93
CA ILE A 661 28.30 19.73 28.71
C ILE A 661 27.34 19.49 29.87
N ASP A 662 26.08 19.21 29.54
CA ASP A 662 25.06 18.65 30.43
C ASP A 662 24.75 17.21 29.98
N GLY A 663 24.03 16.44 30.81
CA GLY A 663 23.65 15.07 30.48
C GLY A 663 22.76 14.92 29.26
N ASP A 664 22.24 16.01 28.72
CA ASP A 664 21.51 16.08 27.43
C ASP A 664 22.36 15.63 26.25
N VAL A 665 23.69 15.76 26.33
CA VAL A 665 24.63 15.25 25.32
C VAL A 665 24.52 13.74 25.16
N ILE A 666 24.01 13.03 26.16
CA ILE A 666 23.86 11.56 26.17
C ILE A 666 22.47 11.11 25.69
N THR A 667 21.41 11.88 25.94
CA THR A 667 20.02 11.40 25.86
C THR A 667 19.35 11.60 24.50
N ASN A 668 19.79 12.59 23.71
CA ASN A 668 18.98 13.15 22.61
C ASN A 668 19.34 12.70 21.18
N THR A 669 20.28 11.78 20.98
CA THR A 669 20.65 11.33 19.62
C THR A 669 20.86 9.82 19.51
N GLN A 670 20.72 9.30 18.28
CA GLN A 670 21.01 7.90 17.93
C GLN A 670 22.49 7.61 17.67
N GLN A 671 23.36 8.64 17.67
CA GLN A 671 24.80 8.46 17.45
C GLN A 671 25.44 7.73 18.64
N SER A 672 26.57 7.05 18.43
CA SER A 672 27.29 6.43 19.55
C SER A 672 27.75 7.49 20.55
N ILE A 673 27.80 7.15 21.84
CA ILE A 673 28.28 8.08 22.88
C ILE A 673 29.79 8.30 22.70
N ARG A 674 30.52 7.25 22.30
CA ARG A 674 31.95 7.30 22.06
C ARG A 674 32.33 8.29 20.96
N GLU A 675 31.64 8.28 19.81
CA GLU A 675 31.93 9.21 18.72
C GLU A 675 31.66 10.65 19.13
N ARG A 676 30.51 10.91 19.77
CA ARG A 676 30.14 12.25 20.26
C ARG A 676 31.17 12.82 21.22
N LEU A 677 31.54 12.04 22.24
CA LEU A 677 32.52 12.48 23.22
C LEU A 677 33.93 12.59 22.62
N SER A 678 34.28 11.72 21.67
CA SER A 678 35.57 11.81 20.98
C SER A 678 35.67 13.04 20.07
N TRP A 679 34.56 13.45 19.45
CA TRP A 679 34.49 14.68 18.66
C TRP A 679 34.61 15.90 19.57
N LEU A 680 33.85 15.94 20.67
CA LEU A 680 33.85 17.06 21.62
C LEU A 680 35.21 17.26 22.32
N ALA A 681 35.92 16.18 22.64
CA ALA A 681 37.16 16.25 23.41
C ALA A 681 38.43 16.08 22.57
N GLY A 682 38.32 15.76 21.27
CA GLY A 682 39.45 15.46 20.39
C GLY A 682 40.29 14.24 20.82
N SER A 683 39.77 13.39 21.71
CA SER A 683 40.47 12.24 22.29
C SER A 683 39.56 11.03 22.39
N ARG A 684 40.12 9.82 22.29
CA ARG A 684 39.39 8.55 22.46
C ARG A 684 39.52 7.96 23.87
N ASP A 685 40.41 8.51 24.70
CA ASP A 685 40.63 8.03 26.07
C ASP A 685 39.59 8.62 27.02
N ALA A 686 38.91 7.77 27.78
CA ALA A 686 37.83 8.13 28.70
C ALA A 686 38.20 9.24 29.71
N THR A 687 39.39 9.14 30.28
CA THR A 687 39.93 10.10 31.26
C THR A 687 40.27 11.44 30.59
N LYS A 688 40.96 11.42 29.45
CA LYS A 688 41.30 12.63 28.68
C LYS A 688 40.07 13.31 28.12
N ILE A 689 39.04 12.55 27.77
CA ILE A 689 37.74 13.09 27.37
C ILE A 689 37.20 13.95 28.50
N ILE A 690 37.01 13.40 29.71
CA ILE A 690 36.41 14.16 30.81
C ILE A 690 37.32 15.30 31.28
N GLU A 691 38.64 15.11 31.29
CA GLU A 691 39.61 16.17 31.59
C GLU A 691 39.53 17.32 30.58
N ASN A 692 39.57 17.03 29.27
CA ASN A 692 39.44 18.04 28.23
C ASN A 692 38.08 18.75 28.29
N LEU A 693 37.00 18.03 28.59
CA LEU A 693 35.67 18.61 28.73
C LEU A 693 35.55 19.52 29.96
N CYS A 694 36.26 19.23 31.04
CA CYS A 694 36.36 20.12 32.19
C CYS A 694 37.29 21.32 31.94
N MET A 695 38.29 21.18 31.06
CA MET A 695 39.27 22.21 30.72
C MET A 695 38.77 23.17 29.62
N THR A 696 37.99 22.71 28.65
CA THR A 696 37.41 23.56 27.58
C THR A 696 36.41 24.60 28.10
N ALA A 697 35.92 24.46 29.35
CA ALA A 697 35.20 25.52 30.05
C ALA A 697 36.05 26.80 30.27
N THR A 698 37.36 26.76 30.02
CA THR A 698 38.26 27.93 30.09
C THR A 698 38.68 28.52 28.75
N ASN A 699 38.46 27.83 27.61
CA ASN A 699 38.91 28.28 26.30
C ASN A 699 37.81 28.19 25.24
N LYS A 700 37.60 29.33 24.54
CA LYS A 700 36.43 29.67 23.74
C LYS A 700 36.46 29.21 22.28
N ASP A 701 37.30 28.23 21.93
CA ASP A 701 37.45 27.77 20.54
C ASP A 701 36.87 26.38 20.37
N MET A 702 35.59 26.31 20.00
CA MET A 702 35.01 25.12 19.37
C MET A 702 35.13 25.29 17.85
N GLY A 703 35.88 24.39 17.21
CA GLY A 703 35.96 24.30 15.76
C GLY A 703 34.58 23.96 15.17
N MET A 704 34.18 24.70 14.14
CA MET A 704 32.97 24.46 13.37
C MET A 704 32.99 23.03 12.78
N ILE A 705 31.79 22.43 12.66
CA ILE A 705 31.59 21.17 11.93
C ILE A 705 31.97 21.40 10.47
N GLU A 706 33.06 20.79 10.00
CA GLU A 706 33.22 20.53 8.58
C GLU A 706 32.33 19.33 8.25
N GLU A 707 31.29 19.56 7.45
CA GLU A 707 30.61 18.50 6.71
C GLU A 707 31.68 17.84 5.84
N LYS A 708 32.22 16.71 6.31
CA LYS A 708 32.93 15.81 5.41
C LYS A 708 31.90 15.28 4.44
N GLU A 709 31.93 15.79 3.22
CA GLU A 709 31.46 15.04 2.07
C GLU A 709 32.03 13.63 2.22
N GLU A 710 31.16 12.63 2.19
CA GLU A 710 31.56 11.23 2.07
C GLU A 710 32.35 11.11 0.77
N GLU A 711 33.67 11.28 0.84
CA GLU A 711 34.57 10.71 -0.15
C GLU A 711 34.37 9.20 -0.02
N GLU A 712 33.54 8.65 -0.91
CA GLU A 712 33.54 7.24 -1.24
C GLU A 712 35.00 6.82 -1.37
N GLU A 713 35.49 5.98 -0.45
CA GLU A 713 36.76 5.31 -0.60
C GLU A 713 36.71 4.56 -1.94
N ASP A 714 37.42 5.11 -2.92
CA ASP A 714 37.56 4.58 -4.26
C ASP A 714 38.35 3.26 -4.15
N ASP A 715 37.63 2.18 -3.85
CA ASP A 715 38.09 0.78 -3.80
C ASP A 715 38.51 0.25 -5.20
N THR A 716 38.76 1.15 -6.16
CA THR A 716 39.14 0.84 -7.54
C THR A 716 40.64 0.58 -7.71
N GLU A 717 41.52 1.10 -6.84
CA GLU A 717 42.98 0.89 -6.99
C GLU A 717 43.49 -0.47 -6.45
N LYS A 718 42.69 -1.20 -5.64
CA LYS A 718 43.05 -2.56 -5.17
C LYS A 718 42.56 -3.68 -6.09
N LEU A 719 41.66 -3.40 -7.04
CA LEU A 719 41.14 -4.38 -7.98
C LEU A 719 41.92 -4.43 -9.31
N GLU A 720 42.66 -3.37 -9.67
CA GLU A 720 43.50 -3.38 -10.88
C GLU A 720 44.89 -4.03 -10.69
N GLN A 721 45.38 -4.18 -9.45
CA GLN A 721 46.69 -4.81 -9.19
C GLN A 721 46.67 -6.34 -9.15
N VAL A 722 45.49 -6.98 -9.14
CA VAL A 722 45.35 -8.46 -9.19
C VAL A 722 45.16 -8.97 -10.63
N ALA A 723 44.88 -8.09 -11.59
CA ALA A 723 44.61 -8.45 -12.98
C ALA A 723 45.84 -8.44 -13.90
N ARG A 724 47.01 -7.98 -13.44
CA ARG A 724 48.27 -8.06 -14.19
C ARG A 724 49.22 -9.07 -13.57
N GLY A 725 48.85 -10.34 -13.71
CA GLY A 725 49.81 -11.44 -13.60
C GLY A 725 50.77 -11.41 -14.78
N GLU A 726 51.93 -10.77 -14.60
CA GLU A 726 53.11 -11.01 -15.42
C GLU A 726 54.24 -11.52 -14.50
N VAL A 727 54.52 -12.81 -14.64
CA VAL A 727 55.71 -13.46 -14.09
C VAL A 727 56.91 -13.05 -14.95
N PRO A 728 58.04 -12.69 -14.33
CA PRO A 728 59.29 -13.29 -14.82
C PRO A 728 60.23 -13.72 -13.69
N LEU A 729 60.69 -14.98 -13.82
CA LEU A 729 61.93 -15.62 -13.32
C LEU A 729 62.43 -15.29 -11.90
#